data_AF-A0A953FYW2-F1
#
_entry.id   AF-A0A953FYW2-F1
#
_cell.length_a   1.000
_cell.length_b   1.000
_cell.length_c   1.000
_cell.angle_alpha   90.00
_cell.angle_beta   90.00
_cell.angle_gamma   90.00
#
_symmetry.space_group_name_H-M   'P 1'
#
loop_
_entity.id
_entity.type
_entity.pdbx_description
1 polymer ?
#
loop_
_entity_poly.entity_id
_entity_poly.type
_entity_poly.pdbx_seq_one_letter_code
_entity_poly.pdbx_strand_id
1 'polypeptide(L)'
;MGAVHPFRKISSAWLPAIVVISFAALYAFCFSAIYFGDHSYIEASKWIVAHVPAESKIAGPHWDDGLPVGLVDTPQPHYINLELPFYDGNNAGRMEELLSKISQADYIVFPTQRIPGSIPRIPEEYKDTTTLIRLLFAGQLGYRLEKSFKNRPLLGSSFFDDDLADESLSVYDHPKVTIFKNQQHLSVTDLKARMLHPPEERMLPTLREIMQTDSTDAQGSRAFLRVPTLLQALWWLCILEIAGLWIFPFLAAALPKAADRGFGVSKALGLLALTLITWVLSYFELATLRAHSLFGILAVLLTISHTFVMRRWGSWRQLAEEMGPALLVSEVFWLSCFFFFLVVRSFQPEVFWGEKPMDFSFLNFFARLDYPPPQDPWAARNAMHYYYFGSLLFGVMQKCTAVLPGVAYNLAIATVAGWLCSAAFSLFAAFAARLWIAALCAFAAIILSNLEVLYLTCFGTIKMGFDLFWASTRLFTSPSFTEYPLWSILFADLHAHFMAIPFGIVTLFLASQLFLEPPGAGSRGAFLLRALLGVSFGSLFVINSWDLIIYGALLALIFLLRLIQFISERVPAAKMLDELLFDGFSILALALVSVVPFVLSSGEAIHTHYGWVQSSEFNSVWQILRHFGLWIVPILLAASLEVRALRSTLRRNRLPALVGAVLVCYPFILTGCSFASGIRNMPWAIETLAALLIAAGMVLYLVASTRPAIRFGGVLAVMGGFVISTTELVFLNDRMNTIFKFFIPTWIFLAAAALLTLPGLITALRAHSATLGLKVPRVAGLCLISALLLIAGSGSLINLYVMMGFNRVPGPKPALDGQAFLGADPKKADEYKGIQWLAQHVPGLPTMFEAQGDGYREFSRIVMHTGIPVVLGWQYHASQRGSSNGDLERRKADVKTFYNTGNVNLALEIARKYAAQVIVVGDVERATYSAEGLRKFEERSDLFPPLFVSGDFKIYTVRDSALSALSRTEMTG
;
A
#
# COMPACT_ATOMS: atom_id res chain seq x y z
N MET A 1 -25.93 49.59 -0.50
CA MET A 1 -26.73 48.74 0.41
C MET A 1 -25.98 47.43 0.60
N GLY A 2 -25.53 47.16 1.83
CA GLY A 2 -24.60 46.09 2.14
C GLY A 2 -25.24 44.71 2.09
N ALA A 3 -24.70 43.83 1.26
CA ALA A 3 -24.98 42.40 1.32
C ALA A 3 -24.34 41.83 2.59
N VAL A 4 -25.18 41.48 3.56
CA VAL A 4 -24.78 40.81 4.80
C VAL A 4 -24.27 39.41 4.42
N HIS A 5 -22.96 39.22 4.47
CA HIS A 5 -22.34 37.89 4.37
C HIS A 5 -22.82 37.02 5.55
N PRO A 6 -23.51 35.89 5.31
CA PRO A 6 -24.00 35.04 6.40
C PRO A 6 -22.90 34.25 7.13
N PHE A 7 -21.63 34.33 6.70
CA PHE A 7 -20.49 33.67 7.34
C PHE A 7 -19.70 34.58 8.29
N ARG A 8 -20.38 35.51 8.98
CA ARG A 8 -19.76 36.23 10.11
C ARG A 8 -19.66 35.28 11.30
N LYS A 9 -18.42 34.85 11.59
CA LYS A 9 -17.96 34.23 12.84
C LYS A 9 -18.89 33.12 13.35
N ILE A 10 -18.56 31.85 13.08
CA ILE A 10 -18.86 30.78 14.04
C ILE A 10 -18.29 31.30 15.37
N SER A 11 -19.16 31.79 16.26
CA SER A 11 -18.72 32.25 17.56
C SER A 11 -18.09 31.05 18.26
N SER A 12 -17.10 31.29 19.11
CA SER A 12 -16.53 30.25 19.98
C SER A 12 -17.60 29.47 20.77
N ALA A 13 -18.81 30.03 20.90
CA ALA A 13 -19.96 29.37 21.51
C ALA A 13 -20.50 28.14 20.74
N TRP A 14 -20.27 28.03 19.42
CA TRP A 14 -20.73 26.87 18.62
C TRP A 14 -19.69 25.74 18.54
N LEU A 15 -18.43 26.01 18.88
CA LEU A 15 -17.36 25.02 18.82
C LEU A 15 -17.67 23.78 19.68
N PRO A 16 -18.17 23.90 20.93
CA PRO A 16 -18.56 22.72 21.71
C PRO A 16 -19.66 21.89 21.04
N ALA A 17 -20.67 22.55 20.47
CA ALA A 17 -21.76 21.86 19.78
C ALA A 17 -21.27 21.10 18.54
N ILE A 18 -20.38 21.71 17.74
CA ILE A 18 -19.77 21.07 16.57
C ILE A 18 -18.95 19.86 17.01
N VAL A 19 -18.10 20.00 18.04
CA VAL A 19 -17.28 18.88 18.55
C VAL A 19 -18.16 17.73 19.01
N VAL A 20 -19.22 18.02 19.79
CA VAL A 20 -20.15 17.00 20.28
C VAL A 20 -20.89 16.32 19.12
N ILE A 21 -21.43 17.08 18.16
CA ILE A 21 -22.16 16.53 17.01
C ILE A 21 -21.23 15.69 16.13
N SER A 22 -20.02 16.17 15.85
CA SER A 22 -19.03 15.44 15.05
C SER A 22 -18.58 14.15 15.74
N PHE A 23 -18.34 14.19 17.05
CA PHE A 23 -18.00 12.99 17.81
C PHE A 23 -19.16 11.99 17.85
N ALA A 24 -20.39 12.46 18.09
CA ALA A 24 -21.58 11.60 18.09
C ALA A 24 -21.80 10.96 16.71
N ALA A 25 -21.65 11.72 15.62
CA ALA A 25 -21.75 11.19 14.26
C ALA A 25 -20.66 10.17 13.95
N LEU A 26 -19.42 10.43 14.39
CA LEU A 26 -18.30 9.49 14.24
C LEU A 26 -18.57 8.20 15.01
N TYR A 27 -18.99 8.29 16.28
CA TYR A 27 -19.30 7.12 17.08
C TYR A 27 -20.48 6.35 16.49
N ALA A 28 -21.56 7.01 16.05
CA ALA A 28 -22.69 6.36 15.39
C ALA A 28 -22.25 5.60 14.13
N PHE A 29 -21.35 6.18 13.32
CA PHE A 29 -20.76 5.49 12.18
C PHE A 29 -19.98 4.26 12.61
N CYS A 30 -19.12 4.37 13.62
CA CYS A 30 -18.33 3.25 14.14
C CYS A 30 -19.21 2.16 14.75
N PHE A 31 -20.28 2.56 15.44
CA PHE A 31 -21.26 1.67 16.06
C PHE A 31 -22.00 0.86 15.00
N SER A 32 -22.36 1.45 13.86
CA SER A 32 -23.01 0.71 12.76
C SER A 32 -22.18 -0.49 12.27
N ALA A 33 -20.85 -0.47 12.48
CA ALA A 33 -19.97 -1.57 12.10
C ALA A 33 -20.30 -2.90 12.81
N ILE A 34 -20.86 -2.85 14.02
CA ILE A 34 -21.17 -4.05 14.82
C ILE A 34 -22.23 -4.93 14.13
N TYR A 35 -23.15 -4.33 13.38
CA TYR A 35 -24.24 -5.07 12.74
C TYR A 35 -23.82 -5.81 11.47
N PHE A 36 -22.57 -5.62 11.01
CA PHE A 36 -22.04 -6.35 9.87
C PHE A 36 -21.26 -7.62 10.27
N GLY A 37 -21.04 -7.84 11.57
CA GLY A 37 -20.44 -9.07 12.10
C GLY A 37 -21.48 -10.04 12.64
N ASP A 38 -21.06 -11.27 12.92
CA ASP A 38 -21.86 -12.18 13.73
C ASP A 38 -22.04 -11.58 15.12
N HIS A 39 -23.26 -11.69 15.66
CA HIS A 39 -23.52 -11.31 17.05
C HIS A 39 -22.64 -12.15 17.98
N SER A 40 -22.15 -11.58 19.08
CA SER A 40 -21.20 -12.26 19.98
C SER A 40 -21.76 -13.56 20.57
N TYR A 41 -23.08 -13.69 20.70
CA TYR A 41 -23.74 -14.96 21.06
C TYR A 41 -23.56 -16.05 20.00
N ILE A 42 -23.65 -15.70 18.72
CA ILE A 42 -23.49 -16.64 17.61
C ILE A 42 -22.04 -17.12 17.57
N GLU A 43 -21.07 -16.20 17.69
CA GLU A 43 -19.64 -16.55 17.75
C GLU A 43 -19.33 -17.46 18.95
N ALA A 44 -19.83 -17.10 20.14
CA ALA A 44 -19.67 -17.90 21.34
C ALA A 44 -20.31 -19.29 21.21
N SER A 45 -21.51 -19.37 20.62
CA SER A 45 -22.21 -20.64 20.43
C SER A 45 -21.51 -21.56 19.44
N LYS A 46 -20.99 -21.00 18.33
CA LYS A 46 -20.15 -21.75 17.39
C LYS A 46 -18.91 -22.31 18.08
N TRP A 47 -18.29 -21.52 18.96
CA TRP A 47 -17.15 -21.97 19.74
C TRP A 47 -17.52 -23.07 20.74
N ILE A 48 -18.62 -22.91 21.49
CA ILE A 48 -19.10 -23.91 22.45
C ILE A 48 -19.36 -25.23 21.75
N VAL A 49 -20.12 -25.23 20.65
CA VAL A 49 -20.42 -26.45 19.87
C VAL A 49 -19.16 -27.14 19.35
N ALA A 50 -18.13 -26.37 19.00
CA ALA A 50 -16.88 -26.91 18.48
C ALA A 50 -15.90 -27.40 19.56
N HIS A 51 -15.96 -26.90 20.80
CA HIS A 51 -14.90 -27.10 21.82
C HIS A 51 -15.40 -27.67 23.16
N VAL A 52 -16.69 -27.57 23.47
CA VAL A 52 -17.26 -28.05 24.72
C VAL A 52 -17.84 -29.46 24.49
N PRO A 53 -17.37 -30.48 25.23
CA PRO A 53 -17.86 -31.85 25.08
C PRO A 53 -19.37 -31.97 25.31
N ALA A 54 -20.02 -32.89 24.59
CA ALA A 54 -21.41 -33.27 24.87
C ALA A 54 -21.57 -33.70 26.34
N GLU A 55 -22.75 -33.45 26.90
CA GLU A 55 -23.12 -33.71 28.31
C GLU A 55 -22.38 -32.85 29.35
N SER A 56 -21.56 -31.87 28.93
CA SER A 56 -20.93 -30.93 29.87
C SER A 56 -21.97 -30.08 30.60
N LYS A 57 -21.70 -29.79 31.88
CA LYS A 57 -22.52 -28.90 32.71
C LYS A 57 -22.11 -27.45 32.50
N ILE A 58 -22.97 -26.68 31.84
CA ILE A 58 -22.74 -25.26 31.55
C ILE A 58 -23.58 -24.43 32.53
N ALA A 59 -22.91 -23.69 33.40
CA ALA A 59 -23.57 -22.79 34.34
C ALA A 59 -23.62 -21.36 33.79
N GLY A 60 -24.75 -20.70 33.91
CA GLY A 60 -24.94 -19.30 33.51
C GLY A 60 -25.84 -18.55 34.49
N PRO A 61 -25.84 -17.21 34.48
CA PRO A 61 -26.75 -16.43 35.32
C PRO A 61 -28.22 -16.81 35.08
N HIS A 62 -29.00 -17.00 36.14
CA HIS A 62 -30.47 -16.94 36.03
C HIS A 62 -30.88 -15.57 35.44
N TRP A 63 -31.94 -15.51 34.63
CA TRP A 63 -32.45 -14.29 33.96
C TRP A 63 -31.53 -13.67 32.88
N ASP A 64 -30.50 -14.38 32.44
CA ASP A 64 -29.71 -14.03 31.24
C ASP A 64 -29.91 -15.11 30.15
N ASP A 65 -29.46 -14.83 28.93
CA ASP A 65 -29.64 -15.75 27.81
C ASP A 65 -28.78 -17.02 27.96
N GLY A 66 -29.37 -18.20 27.77
CA GLY A 66 -28.61 -19.45 27.75
C GLY A 66 -27.76 -19.59 26.49
N LEU A 67 -26.47 -19.91 26.63
CA LEU A 67 -25.58 -20.29 25.52
C LEU A 67 -25.23 -21.78 25.60
N PRO A 68 -25.14 -22.51 24.48
CA PRO A 68 -25.21 -22.00 23.09
C PRO A 68 -26.65 -21.72 22.62
N VAL A 69 -26.82 -20.69 21.78
CA VAL A 69 -28.06 -20.49 21.02
C VAL A 69 -28.14 -21.49 19.86
N GLY A 70 -29.35 -21.78 19.40
CA GLY A 70 -29.59 -22.63 18.23
C GLY A 70 -28.89 -22.08 16.99
N LEU A 71 -28.03 -22.90 16.38
CA LEU A 71 -27.30 -22.56 15.15
C LEU A 71 -27.99 -23.23 13.96
N VAL A 72 -28.24 -22.47 12.90
CA VAL A 72 -28.82 -22.98 11.66
C VAL A 72 -27.86 -24.00 11.03
N ASP A 73 -28.37 -25.14 10.58
CA ASP A 73 -27.64 -26.21 9.88
C ASP A 73 -26.49 -26.88 10.66
N THR A 74 -26.41 -26.69 11.99
CA THR A 74 -25.40 -27.34 12.83
C THR A 74 -26.08 -28.19 13.91
N PRO A 75 -25.90 -29.53 13.91
CA PRO A 75 -26.38 -30.39 14.99
C PRO A 75 -25.76 -29.94 16.32
N GLN A 76 -26.60 -29.64 17.31
CA GLN A 76 -26.15 -29.16 18.61
C GLN A 76 -25.97 -30.36 19.57
N PRO A 77 -24.81 -30.50 20.22
CA PRO A 77 -24.65 -31.45 21.32
C PRO A 77 -25.65 -31.15 22.45
N HIS A 78 -26.02 -32.19 23.19
CA HIS A 78 -26.80 -31.99 24.41
C HIS A 78 -25.89 -31.46 25.53
N TYR A 79 -26.32 -30.42 26.24
CA TYR A 79 -25.62 -29.81 27.36
C TYR A 79 -26.56 -29.72 28.57
N ILE A 80 -26.00 -29.86 29.77
CA ILE A 80 -26.77 -29.75 31.03
C ILE A 80 -26.63 -28.32 31.53
N ASN A 81 -27.70 -27.53 31.42
CA ASN A 81 -27.68 -26.13 31.84
C ASN A 81 -27.94 -25.99 33.35
N LEU A 82 -27.09 -25.23 34.04
CA LEU A 82 -27.22 -24.89 35.46
C LEU A 82 -27.45 -23.38 35.62
N GLU A 83 -28.54 -22.99 36.27
CA GLU A 83 -28.82 -21.57 36.51
C GLU A 83 -28.21 -21.08 37.83
N LEU A 84 -27.42 -20.03 37.77
CA LEU A 84 -26.75 -19.38 38.89
C LEU A 84 -27.60 -18.18 39.39
N PRO A 85 -28.22 -18.27 40.59
CA PRO A 85 -29.08 -17.21 41.13
C PRO A 85 -28.27 -16.02 41.66
N PHE A 86 -27.72 -15.19 40.76
CA PHE A 86 -26.87 -14.05 41.12
C PHE A 86 -27.61 -12.83 41.72
N TYR A 87 -28.92 -12.65 41.48
CA TYR A 87 -29.69 -11.47 41.88
C TYR A 87 -30.54 -11.66 43.14
N ASP A 88 -30.79 -12.91 43.53
CA ASP A 88 -31.53 -13.21 44.75
C ASP A 88 -30.86 -12.57 45.98
N GLY A 89 -31.62 -11.98 46.90
CA GLY A 89 -31.08 -11.33 48.10
C GLY A 89 -30.25 -12.28 48.98
N ASN A 90 -29.37 -11.74 49.85
CA ASN A 90 -28.53 -12.55 50.74
C ASN A 90 -29.37 -13.33 51.77
N ASN A 91 -29.59 -14.62 51.52
CA ASN A 91 -30.09 -15.58 52.50
C ASN A 91 -29.05 -16.71 52.69
N ALA A 92 -29.03 -17.35 53.86
CA ALA A 92 -27.98 -18.30 54.23
C ALA A 92 -27.90 -19.56 53.34
N GLY A 93 -29.02 -19.96 52.72
CA GLY A 93 -29.08 -21.14 51.84
C GLY A 93 -28.64 -20.89 50.40
N ARG A 94 -28.81 -19.65 49.89
CA ARG A 94 -28.50 -19.28 48.50
C ARG A 94 -27.02 -19.46 48.17
N MET A 95 -26.12 -19.00 49.04
CA MET A 95 -24.68 -19.11 48.77
C MET A 95 -24.23 -20.56 48.71
N GLU A 96 -24.83 -21.44 49.54
CA GLU A 96 -24.56 -22.87 49.50
C GLU A 96 -25.07 -23.51 48.20
N GLU A 97 -26.25 -23.11 47.71
CA GLU A 97 -26.76 -23.53 46.40
C GLU A 97 -25.85 -23.04 45.26
N LEU A 98 -25.44 -21.76 45.28
CA LEU A 98 -24.58 -21.16 44.27
C LEU A 98 -23.22 -21.86 44.20
N LEU A 99 -22.60 -22.12 45.36
CA LEU A 99 -21.34 -22.85 45.45
C LEU A 99 -21.48 -24.32 45.07
N SER A 100 -22.62 -24.96 45.36
CA SER A 100 -22.93 -26.32 44.90
C SER A 100 -23.00 -26.40 43.37
N LYS A 101 -23.71 -25.46 42.73
CA LYS A 101 -23.80 -25.38 41.27
C LYS A 101 -22.45 -25.06 40.63
N ILE A 102 -21.68 -24.13 41.20
CA ILE A 102 -20.32 -23.82 40.75
C ILE A 102 -19.40 -25.03 40.90
N SER A 103 -19.44 -25.76 42.02
CA SER A 103 -18.61 -26.97 42.19
C SER A 103 -18.92 -28.05 41.14
N GLN A 104 -20.18 -28.15 40.69
CA GLN A 104 -20.62 -29.11 39.69
C GLN A 104 -20.40 -28.68 38.24
N ALA A 105 -20.21 -27.39 37.96
CA ALA A 105 -20.17 -26.87 36.60
C ALA A 105 -18.81 -27.07 35.94
N ASP A 106 -18.81 -27.58 34.71
CA ASP A 106 -17.60 -27.71 33.90
C ASP A 106 -17.22 -26.36 33.27
N TYR A 107 -18.23 -25.55 32.94
CA TYR A 107 -18.07 -24.21 32.38
C TYR A 107 -18.99 -23.21 33.08
N ILE A 108 -18.50 -21.98 33.24
CA ILE A 108 -19.34 -20.83 33.63
C ILE A 108 -19.35 -19.85 32.47
N VAL A 109 -20.53 -19.49 31.99
CA VAL A 109 -20.72 -18.56 30.87
C VAL A 109 -21.44 -17.33 31.38
N PHE A 110 -20.85 -16.15 31.18
CA PHE A 110 -21.56 -14.89 31.25
C PHE A 110 -21.86 -14.44 29.82
N PRO A 111 -23.12 -14.53 29.37
CA PRO A 111 -23.52 -14.05 28.05
C PRO A 111 -23.35 -12.53 27.92
N THR A 112 -23.60 -11.80 29.02
CA THR A 112 -23.53 -10.35 29.06
C THR A 112 -22.65 -9.82 30.19
N GLN A 113 -22.33 -8.53 30.15
CA GLN A 113 -21.69 -7.84 31.28
C GLN A 113 -22.66 -7.43 32.38
N ARG A 114 -23.96 -7.79 32.28
CA ARG A 114 -24.98 -7.32 33.21
C ARG A 114 -24.64 -7.70 34.65
N ILE A 115 -24.34 -8.97 34.90
CA ILE A 115 -23.96 -9.48 36.23
C ILE A 115 -22.60 -8.94 36.71
N PRO A 116 -21.48 -9.16 35.99
CA PRO A 116 -20.17 -8.70 36.46
C PRO A 116 -20.02 -7.18 36.47
N GLY A 117 -20.85 -6.44 35.73
CA GLY A 117 -20.83 -4.99 35.63
C GLY A 117 -21.71 -4.25 36.64
N SER A 118 -22.86 -4.82 37.03
CA SER A 118 -23.82 -4.18 37.94
C SER A 118 -23.62 -4.59 39.41
N ILE A 119 -23.51 -5.89 39.71
CA ILE A 119 -23.48 -6.41 41.09
C ILE A 119 -22.32 -5.81 41.90
N PRO A 120 -21.07 -5.75 41.40
CA PRO A 120 -19.97 -5.19 42.17
C PRO A 120 -20.07 -3.68 42.44
N ARG A 121 -21.03 -2.96 41.84
CA ARG A 121 -21.29 -1.53 42.12
C ARG A 121 -22.07 -1.31 43.42
N ILE A 122 -22.77 -2.32 43.93
CA ILE A 122 -23.57 -2.26 45.16
C ILE A 122 -23.12 -3.35 46.15
N PRO A 123 -21.86 -3.30 46.64
CA PRO A 123 -21.31 -4.35 47.48
C PRO A 123 -21.97 -4.46 48.85
N GLU A 124 -22.70 -3.42 49.30
CA GLU A 124 -23.44 -3.46 50.57
C GLU A 124 -24.59 -4.46 50.55
N GLU A 125 -25.25 -4.60 49.39
CA GLU A 125 -26.37 -5.52 49.19
C GLU A 125 -25.90 -6.90 48.72
N TYR A 126 -24.86 -6.95 47.87
CA TYR A 126 -24.36 -8.17 47.24
C TYR A 126 -22.92 -8.49 47.61
N LYS A 127 -22.54 -8.34 48.88
CA LYS A 127 -21.17 -8.51 49.36
C LYS A 127 -20.55 -9.86 48.94
N ASP A 128 -21.24 -10.96 49.24
CA ASP A 128 -20.69 -12.29 49.01
C ASP A 128 -20.64 -12.63 47.52
N THR A 129 -21.65 -12.22 46.74
CA THR A 129 -21.66 -12.36 45.28
C THR A 129 -20.57 -11.52 44.62
N THR A 130 -20.32 -10.31 45.12
CA THR A 130 -19.23 -9.44 44.64
C THR A 130 -17.87 -10.10 44.87
N THR A 131 -17.65 -10.65 46.06
CA THR A 131 -16.44 -11.41 46.40
C THR A 131 -16.27 -12.62 45.47
N LEU A 132 -17.34 -13.39 45.26
CA LEU A 132 -17.34 -14.55 44.36
C LEU A 132 -16.95 -14.17 42.93
N ILE A 133 -17.56 -13.11 42.36
CA ILE A 133 -17.23 -12.64 41.00
C ILE A 133 -15.77 -12.21 40.92
N ARG A 134 -15.27 -11.45 41.91
CA ARG A 134 -13.86 -11.02 41.94
C ARG A 134 -12.90 -12.21 42.01
N LEU A 135 -13.21 -13.21 42.85
CA LEU A 135 -12.42 -14.44 42.94
C LEU A 135 -12.47 -15.27 41.65
N LEU A 136 -13.61 -15.30 40.96
CA LEU A 136 -13.79 -15.98 39.68
C LEU A 136 -12.88 -15.36 38.60
N PHE A 137 -12.95 -14.04 38.43
CA PHE A 137 -12.12 -13.31 37.46
C PHE A 137 -10.62 -13.30 37.84
N ALA A 138 -10.30 -13.42 39.12
CA ALA A 138 -8.92 -13.63 39.59
C ALA A 138 -8.38 -15.05 39.32
N GLY A 139 -9.23 -15.97 38.84
CA GLY A 139 -8.89 -17.39 38.68
C GLY A 139 -8.73 -18.16 40.00
N GLN A 140 -9.18 -17.57 41.11
CA GLN A 140 -9.01 -18.11 42.45
C GLN A 140 -10.14 -19.08 42.85
N LEU A 141 -11.15 -19.32 42.02
CA LEU A 141 -12.18 -20.35 42.25
C LEU A 141 -11.91 -21.67 41.51
N GLY A 142 -10.70 -21.87 40.99
CA GLY A 142 -10.37 -23.06 40.20
C GLY A 142 -10.85 -23.01 38.76
N TYR A 143 -11.40 -21.88 38.33
CA TYR A 143 -11.78 -21.57 36.96
C TYR A 143 -10.73 -20.70 36.29
N ARG A 144 -10.58 -20.87 34.98
CA ARG A 144 -9.78 -19.98 34.12
C ARG A 144 -10.68 -19.36 33.06
N LEU A 145 -10.53 -18.06 32.80
CA LEU A 145 -11.15 -17.42 31.63
C LEU A 145 -10.57 -18.07 30.37
N GLU A 146 -11.40 -18.86 29.69
CA GLU A 146 -11.03 -19.66 28.53
C GLU A 146 -11.21 -18.87 27.24
N LYS A 147 -12.35 -18.17 27.10
CA LYS A 147 -12.66 -17.39 25.90
C LYS A 147 -13.52 -16.17 26.20
N SER A 148 -13.39 -15.14 25.37
CA SER A 148 -14.26 -13.97 25.37
C SER A 148 -14.60 -13.54 23.95
N PHE A 149 -15.84 -13.10 23.74
CA PHE A 149 -16.35 -12.65 22.44
C PHE A 149 -17.00 -11.28 22.60
N LYS A 150 -16.59 -10.32 21.77
CA LYS A 150 -17.24 -9.01 21.68
C LYS A 150 -17.03 -8.41 20.30
N ASN A 151 -18.11 -7.94 19.68
CA ASN A 151 -18.02 -7.14 18.47
C ASN A 151 -17.92 -5.65 18.85
N ARG A 152 -16.81 -4.98 18.56
CA ARG A 152 -16.58 -3.60 19.01
C ARG A 152 -16.83 -2.58 17.90
N PRO A 153 -17.33 -1.36 18.21
CA PRO A 153 -17.45 -0.29 17.21
C PRO A 153 -16.11 0.04 16.54
N LEU A 154 -16.09 0.18 15.21
CA LEU A 154 -14.84 0.26 14.44
C LEU A 154 -14.60 1.63 13.83
N LEU A 155 -13.38 2.14 14.02
CA LEU A 155 -12.82 3.29 13.32
C LEU A 155 -11.58 2.86 12.54
N GLY A 156 -11.79 2.52 11.26
CA GLY A 156 -10.77 1.80 10.50
C GLY A 156 -10.40 0.50 11.21
N SER A 157 -9.11 0.18 11.28
CA SER A 157 -8.61 -1.02 11.98
C SER A 157 -8.48 -0.84 13.49
N SER A 158 -8.88 0.30 14.05
CA SER A 158 -8.99 0.53 15.48
C SER A 158 -10.43 0.36 15.93
N PHE A 159 -10.65 0.09 17.21
CA PHE A 159 -11.97 -0.01 17.80
C PHE A 159 -12.15 0.99 18.94
N PHE A 160 -13.39 1.35 19.22
CA PHE A 160 -13.76 2.03 20.45
C PHE A 160 -14.04 0.99 21.53
N ASP A 161 -13.32 1.08 22.64
CA ASP A 161 -13.60 0.27 23.83
C ASP A 161 -14.78 0.90 24.59
N ASP A 162 -15.95 0.28 24.44
CA ASP A 162 -17.17 0.61 25.17
C ASP A 162 -17.51 -0.46 26.23
N ASP A 163 -16.53 -1.28 26.67
CA ASP A 163 -16.71 -2.25 27.77
C ASP A 163 -17.10 -1.58 29.09
N LEU A 164 -16.79 -0.28 29.26
CA LEU A 164 -17.16 0.51 30.45
C LEU A 164 -18.43 1.36 30.26
N ALA A 165 -19.07 1.29 29.09
CA ALA A 165 -20.30 2.03 28.84
C ALA A 165 -21.44 1.54 29.73
N ASP A 166 -22.51 2.33 29.80
CA ASP A 166 -23.76 1.90 30.44
C ASP A 166 -24.30 0.63 29.75
N GLU A 167 -24.91 -0.26 30.52
CA GLU A 167 -25.39 -1.55 30.01
C GLU A 167 -26.40 -1.40 28.86
N SER A 168 -27.16 -0.30 28.85
CA SER A 168 -28.13 0.00 27.79
C SER A 168 -27.49 0.20 26.42
N LEU A 169 -26.18 0.49 26.36
CA LEU A 169 -25.47 0.74 25.10
C LEU A 169 -24.88 -0.53 24.46
N SER A 170 -24.52 -1.54 25.25
CA SER A 170 -23.75 -2.69 24.76
C SER A 170 -24.45 -4.04 24.93
N VAL A 171 -25.31 -4.21 25.94
CA VAL A 171 -25.86 -5.53 26.28
C VAL A 171 -26.80 -6.09 25.20
N TYR A 172 -27.48 -5.23 24.44
CA TYR A 172 -28.47 -5.67 23.45
C TYR A 172 -27.89 -5.89 22.05
N ASP A 173 -26.97 -5.02 21.61
CA ASP A 173 -26.48 -5.04 20.22
C ASP A 173 -25.16 -5.81 20.06
N HIS A 174 -24.28 -5.74 21.07
CA HIS A 174 -22.93 -6.33 21.02
C HIS A 174 -22.39 -6.70 22.42
N PRO A 175 -23.08 -7.58 23.16
CA PRO A 175 -22.69 -7.97 24.51
C PRO A 175 -21.34 -8.67 24.52
N LYS A 176 -20.59 -8.49 25.61
CA LYS A 176 -19.38 -9.25 25.87
C LYS A 176 -19.70 -10.59 26.51
N VAL A 177 -19.48 -11.67 25.77
CA VAL A 177 -19.57 -13.03 26.29
C VAL A 177 -18.24 -13.41 26.92
N THR A 178 -18.24 -13.97 28.13
CA THR A 178 -17.05 -14.56 28.76
C THR A 178 -17.33 -16.00 29.18
N ILE A 179 -16.41 -16.91 28.86
CA ILE A 179 -16.51 -18.34 29.12
C ILE A 179 -15.35 -18.75 29.99
N PHE A 180 -15.66 -19.27 31.18
CA PHE A 180 -14.70 -19.82 32.13
C PHE A 180 -14.75 -21.33 32.11
N LYS A 181 -13.59 -21.98 32.10
CA LYS A 181 -13.45 -23.44 32.19
C LYS A 181 -12.99 -23.84 33.58
N ASN A 182 -13.65 -24.83 34.17
CA ASN A 182 -13.23 -25.41 35.45
C ASN A 182 -11.95 -26.25 35.23
N GLN A 183 -10.89 -25.93 35.97
CA GLN A 183 -9.61 -26.64 35.88
C GLN A 183 -9.30 -27.47 37.12
N GLN A 184 -9.82 -27.05 38.28
CA GLN A 184 -9.48 -27.67 39.57
C GLN A 184 -10.64 -28.49 40.17
N HIS A 185 -11.87 -28.33 39.67
CA HIS A 185 -13.08 -29.00 40.17
C HIS A 185 -13.17 -29.00 41.71
N LEU A 186 -13.04 -27.80 42.29
CA LEU A 186 -12.99 -27.62 43.74
C LEU A 186 -14.29 -28.05 44.41
N SER A 187 -14.18 -28.63 45.61
CA SER A 187 -15.34 -28.98 46.42
C SER A 187 -16.05 -27.72 46.95
N VAL A 188 -17.33 -27.87 47.32
CA VAL A 188 -18.09 -26.77 47.97
C VAL A 188 -17.37 -26.25 49.22
N THR A 189 -16.73 -27.13 49.99
CA THR A 189 -15.96 -26.77 51.18
C THR A 189 -14.76 -25.90 50.84
N ASP A 190 -14.00 -26.25 49.79
CA ASP A 190 -12.84 -25.47 49.35
C ASP A 190 -13.26 -24.10 48.80
N LEU A 191 -14.35 -24.05 48.04
CA LEU A 191 -14.91 -22.80 47.53
C LEU A 191 -15.35 -21.87 48.68
N LYS A 192 -16.06 -22.41 49.69
CA LYS A 192 -16.43 -21.66 50.90
C LYS A 192 -15.19 -21.13 51.63
N ALA A 193 -14.14 -21.95 51.77
CA ALA A 193 -12.90 -21.53 52.41
C ALA A 193 -12.23 -20.37 51.68
N ARG A 194 -12.15 -20.42 50.34
CA ARG A 194 -11.58 -19.33 49.52
C ARG A 194 -12.42 -18.05 49.55
N MET A 195 -13.73 -18.14 49.76
CA MET A 195 -14.59 -16.96 49.94
C MET A 195 -14.39 -16.29 51.31
N LEU A 196 -14.20 -17.07 52.38
CA LEU A 196 -13.98 -16.55 53.74
C LEU A 196 -12.56 -16.02 53.93
N HIS A 197 -11.58 -16.68 53.31
CA HIS A 197 -10.17 -16.34 53.39
C HIS A 197 -9.57 -16.30 51.97
N PRO A 198 -9.75 -15.18 51.24
CA PRO A 198 -9.14 -14.99 49.93
C PRO A 198 -7.60 -15.16 50.02
N PRO A 199 -6.97 -15.89 49.09
CA PRO A 199 -5.51 -15.98 49.01
C PRO A 199 -4.84 -14.60 48.94
N GLU A 200 -3.90 -14.31 49.84
CA GLU A 200 -3.21 -13.00 49.89
C GLU A 200 -2.27 -12.73 48.70
N GLU A 201 -1.93 -13.75 47.91
CA GLU A 201 -0.88 -13.69 46.87
C GLU A 201 -1.21 -12.77 45.67
N ARG A 202 -2.46 -12.31 45.50
CA ARG A 202 -2.85 -11.36 44.42
C ARG A 202 -4.01 -10.47 44.85
N MET A 203 -3.88 -9.15 44.60
CA MET A 203 -5.01 -8.22 44.74
C MET A 203 -6.17 -8.65 43.85
N LEU A 204 -7.39 -8.66 44.41
CA LEU A 204 -8.61 -8.95 43.66
C LEU A 204 -8.85 -7.88 42.57
N PRO A 205 -9.34 -8.28 41.38
CA PRO A 205 -9.54 -7.34 40.29
C PRO A 205 -10.62 -6.31 40.66
N THR A 206 -10.36 -5.07 40.29
CA THR A 206 -11.30 -3.96 40.34
C THR A 206 -12.46 -4.18 39.35
N LEU A 207 -13.57 -3.46 39.53
CA LEU A 207 -14.69 -3.51 38.56
C LEU A 207 -14.22 -3.18 37.14
N ARG A 208 -13.36 -2.18 37.00
CA ARG A 208 -12.81 -1.80 35.70
C ARG A 208 -12.02 -2.94 35.06
N GLU A 209 -11.16 -3.59 35.84
CA GLU A 209 -10.40 -4.75 35.38
C GLU A 209 -11.34 -5.89 34.99
N ILE A 210 -12.36 -6.22 35.79
CA ILE A 210 -13.37 -7.24 35.46
C ILE A 210 -14.04 -6.94 34.11
N MET A 211 -14.52 -5.71 33.92
CA MET A 211 -15.22 -5.31 32.70
C MET A 211 -14.31 -5.38 31.46
N GLN A 212 -13.05 -4.95 31.59
CA GLN A 212 -12.07 -4.93 30.50
C GLN A 212 -11.27 -6.24 30.36
N THR A 213 -11.48 -7.22 31.24
CA THR A 213 -10.80 -8.52 31.15
C THR A 213 -11.26 -9.25 29.89
N ASP A 214 -10.32 -9.52 29.00
CA ASP A 214 -10.52 -10.38 27.83
C ASP A 214 -9.68 -11.64 28.00
N SER A 215 -10.10 -12.71 27.32
CA SER A 215 -9.20 -13.85 27.09
C SER A 215 -7.95 -13.37 26.36
N THR A 216 -6.81 -14.06 26.59
CA THR A 216 -5.51 -13.70 25.98
C THR A 216 -5.56 -13.60 24.45
N ASP A 217 -6.53 -14.25 23.81
CA ASP A 217 -6.73 -14.22 22.35
C ASP A 217 -7.60 -13.04 21.86
N ALA A 218 -8.37 -12.40 22.73
CA ALA A 218 -9.36 -11.38 22.37
C ALA A 218 -8.84 -9.93 22.52
N GLN A 219 -7.76 -9.74 23.28
CA GLN A 219 -7.24 -8.41 23.63
C GLN A 219 -6.42 -7.72 22.52
N GLY A 220 -6.34 -8.34 21.32
CA GLY A 220 -5.47 -7.88 20.24
C GLY A 220 -6.00 -8.14 18.83
N SER A 221 -7.28 -8.49 18.69
CA SER A 221 -7.80 -8.91 17.39
C SER A 221 -7.93 -7.73 16.42
N ARG A 222 -7.44 -7.93 15.20
CA ARG A 222 -7.61 -6.98 14.10
C ARG A 222 -9.05 -7.03 13.62
N ALA A 223 -9.72 -5.90 13.71
CA ALA A 223 -11.05 -5.78 13.17
C ALA A 223 -10.97 -5.39 11.69
N PHE A 224 -11.46 -6.29 10.83
CA PHE A 224 -11.70 -6.02 9.43
C PHE A 224 -13.20 -5.80 9.19
N LEU A 225 -13.54 -4.98 8.20
CA LEU A 225 -14.92 -4.80 7.77
C LEU A 225 -15.47 -6.12 7.23
N ARG A 226 -16.47 -6.67 7.92
CA ARG A 226 -17.19 -7.88 7.51
C ARG A 226 -18.39 -7.53 6.61
N VAL A 227 -18.17 -6.65 5.63
CA VAL A 227 -19.21 -6.19 4.68
C VAL A 227 -18.96 -6.73 3.27
N PRO A 228 -19.99 -6.75 2.39
CA PRO A 228 -19.79 -7.11 0.98
C PRO A 228 -18.64 -6.31 0.34
N THR A 229 -17.89 -6.95 -0.55
CA THR A 229 -16.69 -6.37 -1.19
C THR A 229 -16.96 -5.04 -1.90
N LEU A 230 -18.16 -4.84 -2.46
CA LEU A 230 -18.58 -3.58 -3.05
C LEU A 230 -18.59 -2.44 -2.02
N LEU A 231 -19.14 -2.67 -0.82
CA LEU A 231 -19.17 -1.64 0.22
C LEU A 231 -17.77 -1.34 0.75
N GLN A 232 -16.89 -2.36 0.85
CA GLN A 232 -15.46 -2.16 1.13
C GLN A 232 -14.79 -1.26 0.07
N ALA A 233 -15.08 -1.48 -1.22
CA ALA A 233 -14.57 -0.66 -2.32
C ALA A 233 -15.08 0.79 -2.28
N LEU A 234 -16.37 0.99 -1.98
CA LEU A 234 -16.95 2.33 -1.84
C LEU A 234 -16.36 3.08 -0.64
N TRP A 235 -16.13 2.39 0.48
CA TRP A 235 -15.47 2.98 1.64
C TRP A 235 -14.02 3.36 1.36
N TRP A 236 -13.30 2.50 0.64
CA TRP A 236 -11.96 2.81 0.13
C TRP A 236 -11.96 4.07 -0.72
N LEU A 237 -12.88 4.19 -1.69
CA LEU A 237 -13.03 5.38 -2.52
C LEU A 237 -13.33 6.64 -1.69
N CYS A 238 -14.21 6.53 -0.69
CA CYS A 238 -14.54 7.65 0.20
C CYS A 238 -13.30 8.22 0.91
N ILE A 239 -12.44 7.35 1.45
CA ILE A 239 -11.20 7.78 2.09
C ILE A 239 -10.23 8.42 1.07
N LEU A 240 -10.16 7.92 -0.17
CA LEU A 240 -9.36 8.55 -1.23
C LEU A 240 -9.87 9.95 -1.60
N GLU A 241 -11.18 10.14 -1.69
CA GLU A 241 -11.79 11.46 -1.94
C GLU A 241 -11.46 12.44 -0.81
N ILE A 242 -11.64 12.03 0.44
CA ILE A 242 -11.33 12.86 1.61
C ILE A 242 -9.83 13.22 1.64
N ALA A 243 -8.97 12.26 1.31
CA ALA A 243 -7.53 12.51 1.16
C ALA A 243 -7.25 13.55 0.06
N GLY A 244 -7.94 13.48 -1.08
CA GLY A 244 -7.80 14.48 -2.15
C GLY A 244 -8.30 15.88 -1.74
N LEU A 245 -9.44 15.95 -1.04
CA LEU A 245 -10.09 17.21 -0.67
C LEU A 245 -9.25 18.08 0.26
N TRP A 246 -8.48 17.50 1.19
CA TRP A 246 -7.69 18.33 2.10
C TRP A 246 -6.55 19.07 1.37
N ILE A 247 -5.87 18.42 0.41
CA ILE A 247 -4.74 19.02 -0.30
C ILE A 247 -5.18 19.87 -1.51
N PHE A 248 -6.36 19.58 -2.06
CA PHE A 248 -6.84 20.19 -3.29
C PHE A 248 -6.83 21.74 -3.30
N PRO A 249 -7.26 22.46 -2.24
CA PRO A 249 -7.22 23.92 -2.24
C PRO A 249 -5.81 24.51 -2.41
N PHE A 250 -4.78 23.85 -1.89
CA PHE A 250 -3.39 24.27 -2.05
C PHE A 250 -2.91 24.06 -3.48
N LEU A 251 -3.27 22.93 -4.09
CA LEU A 251 -3.04 22.67 -5.52
C LEU A 251 -3.75 23.72 -6.38
N ALA A 252 -5.01 24.02 -6.10
CA ALA A 252 -5.78 25.00 -6.85
C ALA A 252 -5.23 26.43 -6.72
N ALA A 253 -4.64 26.76 -5.58
CA ALA A 253 -3.93 28.03 -5.39
C ALA A 253 -2.58 28.06 -6.11
N ALA A 254 -1.85 26.94 -6.15
CA ALA A 254 -0.56 26.81 -6.82
C ALA A 254 -0.69 26.76 -8.36
N LEU A 255 -1.82 26.26 -8.86
CA LEU A 255 -2.03 25.92 -10.27
C LEU A 255 -3.23 26.65 -10.90
N PRO A 256 -3.33 27.98 -10.80
CA PRO A 256 -4.52 28.71 -11.25
C PRO A 256 -4.76 28.64 -12.77
N LYS A 257 -3.72 28.32 -13.55
CA LYS A 257 -3.78 28.22 -15.03
C LYS A 257 -4.00 26.79 -15.53
N ALA A 258 -3.83 25.77 -14.70
CA ALA A 258 -4.10 24.39 -15.10
C ALA A 258 -5.62 24.19 -15.23
N ALA A 259 -6.05 23.47 -16.26
CA ALA A 259 -7.47 23.35 -16.58
C ALA A 259 -8.30 22.71 -15.45
N ASP A 260 -7.75 21.69 -14.78
CA ASP A 260 -8.34 21.04 -13.62
C ASP A 260 -7.81 21.57 -12.28
N ARG A 261 -6.98 22.63 -12.31
CA ARG A 261 -6.32 23.20 -11.12
C ARG A 261 -5.60 22.18 -10.23
N GLY A 262 -5.17 21.04 -10.79
CA GLY A 262 -4.52 19.95 -10.06
C GLY A 262 -5.47 19.01 -9.31
N PHE A 263 -6.78 19.05 -9.58
CA PHE A 263 -7.73 18.12 -8.96
C PHE A 263 -7.46 16.66 -9.33
N GLY A 264 -7.04 16.37 -10.57
CA GLY A 264 -6.74 15.00 -11.01
C GLY A 264 -5.58 14.35 -10.24
N VAL A 265 -4.63 15.14 -9.73
CA VAL A 265 -3.51 14.65 -8.91
C VAL A 265 -3.77 14.73 -7.40
N SER A 266 -4.90 15.32 -6.98
CA SER A 266 -5.17 15.62 -5.58
C SER A 266 -5.28 14.36 -4.70
N LYS A 267 -5.93 13.29 -5.17
CA LYS A 267 -6.06 12.03 -4.42
C LYS A 267 -4.70 11.39 -4.12
N ALA A 268 -3.85 11.31 -5.14
CA ALA A 268 -2.51 10.73 -5.02
C ALA A 268 -1.65 11.56 -4.05
N LEU A 269 -1.55 12.87 -4.27
CA LEU A 269 -0.79 13.76 -3.40
C LEU A 269 -1.36 13.86 -1.98
N GLY A 270 -2.68 13.78 -1.85
CA GLY A 270 -3.39 13.87 -0.58
C GLY A 270 -3.11 12.68 0.32
N LEU A 271 -3.13 11.46 -0.23
CA LEU A 271 -2.76 10.27 0.52
C LEU A 271 -1.24 10.23 0.79
N LEU A 272 -0.42 10.64 -0.18
CA LEU A 272 1.03 10.74 -0.01
C LEU A 272 1.40 11.69 1.11
N ALA A 273 0.86 12.90 1.13
CA ALA A 273 1.18 13.90 2.14
C ALA A 273 0.57 13.54 3.51
N LEU A 274 -0.63 12.93 3.58
CA LEU A 274 -1.16 12.38 4.83
C LEU A 274 -0.19 11.33 5.40
N THR A 275 0.22 10.36 4.58
CA THR A 275 1.15 9.29 4.97
C THR A 275 2.49 9.87 5.42
N LEU A 276 3.03 10.83 4.67
CA LEU A 276 4.31 11.47 4.96
C LEU A 276 4.28 12.20 6.30
N ILE A 277 3.25 13.01 6.55
CA ILE A 277 3.07 13.73 7.82
C ILE A 277 2.94 12.74 8.97
N THR A 278 2.10 11.71 8.82
CA THR A 278 1.89 10.70 9.88
C THR A 278 3.14 9.88 10.16
N TRP A 279 3.92 9.56 9.12
CA TRP A 279 5.16 8.79 9.24
C TRP A 279 6.26 9.61 9.93
N VAL A 280 6.42 10.88 9.56
CA VAL A 280 7.35 11.80 10.25
C VAL A 280 6.96 11.98 11.71
N LEU A 281 5.68 12.26 12.01
CA LEU A 281 5.21 12.40 13.39
C LEU A 281 5.40 11.11 14.19
N SER A 282 5.20 9.95 13.56
CA SER A 282 5.38 8.66 14.23
C SER A 282 6.83 8.29 14.46
N TYR A 283 7.74 8.69 13.58
CA TYR A 283 9.18 8.53 13.78
C TYR A 283 9.70 9.29 15.01
N PHE A 284 9.12 10.47 15.29
CA PHE A 284 9.44 11.25 16.50
C PHE A 284 8.53 10.91 17.69
N GLU A 285 7.78 9.81 17.63
CA GLU A 285 6.85 9.35 18.68
C GLU A 285 5.77 10.39 19.08
N LEU A 286 5.48 11.36 18.20
CA LEU A 286 4.44 12.37 18.40
C LEU A 286 3.03 11.85 18.03
N ALA A 287 2.97 10.80 17.21
CA ALA A 287 1.75 10.13 16.80
C ALA A 287 2.01 8.64 16.55
N THR A 288 0.95 7.84 16.44
CA THR A 288 1.06 6.42 16.06
C THR A 288 0.55 6.20 14.65
N LEU A 289 0.97 5.12 13.99
CA LEU A 289 0.38 4.67 12.73
C LEU A 289 -0.94 3.89 12.96
N ARG A 290 -1.68 4.19 14.03
CA ARG A 290 -3.02 3.59 14.26
C ARG A 290 -4.12 4.42 13.62
N ALA A 291 -5.25 3.79 13.31
CA ALA A 291 -6.34 4.44 12.58
C ALA A 291 -6.84 5.72 13.29
N HIS A 292 -7.01 5.70 14.61
CA HIS A 292 -7.44 6.89 15.37
C HIS A 292 -6.49 8.10 15.19
N SER A 293 -5.18 7.88 15.16
CA SER A 293 -4.17 8.93 14.96
C SER A 293 -4.23 9.47 13.53
N LEU A 294 -4.38 8.59 12.55
CA LEU A 294 -4.54 8.93 11.14
C LEU A 294 -5.79 9.80 10.92
N PHE A 295 -6.94 9.43 11.49
CA PHE A 295 -8.17 10.23 11.42
C PHE A 295 -8.04 11.57 12.16
N GLY A 296 -7.37 11.60 13.32
CA GLY A 296 -7.10 12.84 14.06
C GLY A 296 -6.26 13.83 13.23
N ILE A 297 -5.18 13.36 12.61
CA ILE A 297 -4.35 14.18 11.72
C ILE A 297 -5.13 14.62 10.48
N LEU A 298 -5.90 13.73 9.85
CA LEU A 298 -6.74 14.07 8.71
C LEU A 298 -7.78 15.15 9.05
N ALA A 299 -8.40 15.10 10.23
CA ALA A 299 -9.34 16.12 10.69
C ALA A 299 -8.68 17.50 10.85
N VAL A 300 -7.44 17.54 11.38
CA VAL A 300 -6.65 18.77 11.45
C VAL A 300 -6.36 19.31 10.05
N LEU A 301 -5.90 18.46 9.13
CA LEU A 301 -5.59 18.85 7.74
C LEU A 301 -6.83 19.37 7.00
N LEU A 302 -7.99 18.73 7.16
CA LEU A 302 -9.26 19.20 6.61
C LEU A 302 -9.67 20.56 7.19
N THR A 303 -9.42 20.80 8.47
CA THR A 303 -9.70 22.08 9.12
C THR A 303 -8.81 23.21 8.57
N ILE A 304 -7.52 22.93 8.37
CA ILE A 304 -6.58 23.87 7.73
C ILE A 304 -7.03 24.15 6.30
N SER A 305 -7.38 23.10 5.55
CA SER A 305 -7.86 23.18 4.18
C SER A 305 -9.14 24.02 4.05
N HIS A 306 -10.15 23.74 4.89
CA HIS A 306 -11.38 24.51 4.94
C HIS A 306 -11.12 25.99 5.27
N THR A 307 -10.30 26.27 6.28
CA THR A 307 -9.94 27.64 6.66
C THR A 307 -9.26 28.38 5.50
N PHE A 308 -8.38 27.69 4.76
CA PHE A 308 -7.72 28.24 3.58
C PHE A 308 -8.73 28.58 2.47
N VAL A 309 -9.69 27.68 2.21
CA VAL A 309 -10.78 27.92 1.24
C VAL A 309 -11.63 29.12 1.65
N MET A 310 -12.06 29.19 2.91
CA MET A 310 -12.90 30.30 3.39
C MET A 310 -12.17 31.66 3.29
N ARG A 311 -10.85 31.69 3.49
CA ARG A 311 -10.05 32.93 3.36
C ARG A 311 -9.81 33.36 1.91
N ARG A 312 -9.59 32.40 1.01
CA ARG A 312 -9.20 32.69 -0.38
C ARG A 312 -10.38 32.77 -1.34
N TRP A 313 -11.38 31.91 -1.17
CA TRP A 313 -12.55 31.79 -2.04
C TRP A 313 -13.88 32.06 -1.33
N GLY A 314 -13.92 32.23 0.00
CA GLY A 314 -15.16 32.47 0.73
C GLY A 314 -16.10 31.25 0.85
N SER A 315 -16.05 30.29 -0.07
CA SER A 315 -16.77 29.01 0.00
C SER A 315 -16.17 27.94 -0.92
N TRP A 316 -16.40 26.66 -0.59
CA TRP A 316 -16.07 25.53 -1.46
C TRP A 316 -16.81 25.57 -2.80
N ARG A 317 -18.04 26.09 -2.80
CA ARG A 317 -18.84 26.26 -4.00
C ARG A 317 -18.18 27.22 -4.99
N GLN A 318 -17.65 28.35 -4.52
CA GLN A 318 -16.95 29.29 -5.38
C GLN A 318 -15.68 28.67 -6.00
N LEU A 319 -14.92 27.88 -5.21
CA LEU A 319 -13.78 27.13 -5.74
C LEU A 319 -14.20 26.13 -6.84
N ALA A 320 -15.29 25.39 -6.63
CA ALA A 320 -15.82 24.45 -7.62
C ALA A 320 -16.33 25.17 -8.88
N GLU A 321 -17.02 26.30 -8.73
CA GLU A 321 -17.49 27.13 -9.85
C GLU A 321 -16.33 27.68 -10.70
N GLU A 322 -15.20 28.04 -10.07
CA GLU A 322 -13.99 28.47 -10.79
C GLU A 322 -13.33 27.38 -11.64
N MET A 323 -13.55 26.10 -11.33
CA MET A 323 -13.09 24.98 -12.17
C MET A 323 -14.06 24.65 -13.30
N GLY A 324 -15.34 24.98 -13.12
CA GLY A 324 -16.42 24.66 -14.05
C GLY A 324 -16.45 23.15 -14.40
N PRO A 325 -16.55 22.78 -15.69
CA PRO A 325 -16.69 21.38 -16.11
C PRO A 325 -15.43 20.54 -15.87
N ALA A 326 -14.26 21.15 -15.63
CA ALA A 326 -13.01 20.42 -15.47
C ALA A 326 -13.00 19.54 -14.21
N LEU A 327 -13.66 19.99 -13.14
CA LEU A 327 -13.86 19.21 -11.93
C LEU A 327 -14.57 17.88 -12.23
N LEU A 328 -15.74 17.97 -12.88
CA LEU A 328 -16.55 16.80 -13.20
C LEU A 328 -15.86 15.87 -14.20
N VAL A 329 -15.22 16.41 -15.25
CA VAL A 329 -14.52 15.58 -16.24
C VAL A 329 -13.34 14.85 -15.60
N SER A 330 -12.56 15.53 -14.75
CA SER A 330 -11.46 14.90 -14.03
C SER A 330 -11.96 13.77 -13.13
N GLU A 331 -13.06 13.99 -12.41
CA GLU A 331 -13.63 13.02 -11.49
C GLU A 331 -14.19 11.79 -12.20
N VAL A 332 -15.02 12.02 -13.22
CA VAL A 332 -15.61 10.95 -14.04
C VAL A 332 -14.50 10.15 -14.73
N PHE A 333 -13.45 10.79 -15.22
CA PHE A 333 -12.33 10.12 -15.84
C PHE A 333 -11.57 9.23 -14.84
N TRP A 334 -11.24 9.76 -13.66
CA TRP A 334 -10.57 8.99 -12.61
C TRP A 334 -11.41 7.78 -12.16
N LEU A 335 -12.69 7.98 -11.85
CA LEU A 335 -13.61 6.90 -11.46
C LEU A 335 -13.74 5.84 -12.56
N SER A 336 -13.88 6.27 -13.81
CA SER A 336 -13.99 5.36 -14.95
C SER A 336 -12.75 4.49 -15.11
N CYS A 337 -11.56 5.07 -14.99
CA CYS A 337 -10.29 4.32 -15.04
C CYS A 337 -10.15 3.38 -13.83
N PHE A 338 -10.47 3.84 -12.62
CA PHE A 338 -10.46 3.00 -11.42
C PHE A 338 -11.37 1.78 -11.58
N PHE A 339 -12.64 1.97 -11.95
CA PHE A 339 -13.60 0.88 -12.12
C PHE A 339 -13.25 -0.03 -13.30
N PHE A 340 -12.74 0.52 -14.40
CA PHE A 340 -12.26 -0.27 -15.53
C PHE A 340 -11.17 -1.26 -15.08
N PHE A 341 -10.13 -0.78 -14.40
CA PHE A 341 -9.06 -1.65 -13.93
C PHE A 341 -9.49 -2.55 -12.76
N LEU A 342 -10.44 -2.12 -11.92
CA LEU A 342 -11.02 -2.97 -10.89
C LEU A 342 -11.77 -4.17 -11.49
N VAL A 343 -12.55 -3.94 -12.56
CA VAL A 343 -13.22 -5.02 -13.30
C VAL A 343 -12.18 -5.96 -13.91
N VAL A 344 -11.13 -5.45 -14.55
CA VAL A 344 -10.03 -6.28 -15.08
C VAL A 344 -9.38 -7.12 -13.97
N ARG A 345 -9.09 -6.50 -12.81
CA ARG A 345 -8.55 -7.20 -11.63
C ARG A 345 -9.49 -8.27 -11.11
N SER A 346 -10.80 -8.08 -11.23
CA SER A 346 -11.78 -9.05 -10.73
C SER A 346 -11.72 -10.41 -11.45
N PHE A 347 -11.17 -10.47 -12.67
CA PHE A 347 -10.96 -11.72 -13.41
C PHE A 347 -9.63 -12.42 -13.07
N GLN A 348 -8.71 -11.75 -12.37
CA GLN A 348 -7.47 -12.35 -11.85
C GLN A 348 -7.14 -11.93 -10.42
N PRO A 349 -8.06 -12.05 -9.45
CA PRO A 349 -7.86 -11.49 -8.13
C PRO A 349 -6.68 -12.09 -7.37
N GLU A 350 -6.25 -13.30 -7.72
CA GLU A 350 -5.26 -14.09 -6.99
C GLU A 350 -3.94 -13.36 -6.74
N VAL A 351 -3.52 -13.31 -5.48
CA VAL A 351 -2.18 -12.91 -5.07
C VAL A 351 -1.29 -14.16 -5.10
N PHE A 352 -0.94 -14.58 -6.31
CA PHE A 352 -0.19 -15.81 -6.55
C PHE A 352 0.95 -15.62 -7.56
N TRP A 353 2.11 -16.22 -7.24
CA TRP A 353 3.33 -16.26 -8.05
C TRP A 353 3.97 -14.89 -8.35
N GLY A 354 5.24 -14.90 -8.78
CA GLY A 354 6.04 -13.70 -8.99
C GLY A 354 6.34 -13.01 -7.65
N GLU A 355 6.38 -11.68 -7.66
CA GLU A 355 6.64 -10.90 -6.45
C GLU A 355 5.37 -10.47 -5.70
N LYS A 356 4.16 -10.73 -6.24
CA LYS A 356 2.88 -10.39 -5.58
C LYS A 356 2.80 -10.90 -4.13
N PRO A 357 3.19 -12.15 -3.81
CA PRO A 357 3.14 -12.63 -2.43
C PRO A 357 4.11 -11.87 -1.51
N MET A 358 5.23 -11.38 -2.05
CA MET A 358 6.17 -10.52 -1.32
C MET A 358 5.56 -9.14 -1.05
N ASP A 359 4.98 -8.51 -2.06
CA ASP A 359 4.33 -7.20 -1.93
C ASP A 359 3.13 -7.27 -0.98
N PHE A 360 2.38 -8.38 -1.02
CA PHE A 360 1.28 -8.64 -0.11
C PHE A 360 1.75 -8.82 1.33
N SER A 361 2.92 -9.43 1.54
CA SER A 361 3.58 -9.48 2.85
C SER A 361 3.83 -8.07 3.39
N PHE A 362 4.37 -7.17 2.56
CA PHE A 362 4.63 -5.78 2.95
C PHE A 362 3.35 -5.01 3.25
N LEU A 363 2.32 -5.13 2.41
CA LEU A 363 1.03 -4.49 2.67
C LEU A 363 0.48 -4.90 4.04
N ASN A 364 0.46 -6.21 4.32
CA ASN A 364 -0.01 -6.74 5.59
C ASN A 364 0.86 -6.31 6.78
N PHE A 365 2.18 -6.31 6.60
CA PHE A 365 3.15 -5.88 7.61
C PHE A 365 2.94 -4.39 7.96
N PHE A 366 2.88 -3.50 6.96
CA PHE A 366 2.71 -2.06 7.20
C PHE A 366 1.34 -1.72 7.75
N ALA A 367 0.31 -2.50 7.42
CA ALA A 367 -0.97 -2.35 8.08
C ALA A 367 -0.89 -2.72 9.58
N ARG A 368 0.08 -3.56 10.02
CA ARG A 368 0.28 -3.97 11.42
C ARG A 368 1.24 -3.06 12.19
N LEU A 369 2.13 -2.39 11.47
CA LEU A 369 3.14 -1.52 12.05
C LEU A 369 2.51 -0.34 12.79
N ASP A 370 2.89 -0.12 14.05
CA ASP A 370 2.41 1.01 14.86
C ASP A 370 3.43 2.17 14.89
N TYR A 371 4.73 1.86 14.86
CA TYR A 371 5.82 2.83 14.91
C TYR A 371 6.94 2.45 13.93
N PRO A 372 7.49 3.41 13.17
CA PRO A 372 8.73 3.25 12.43
C PRO A 372 9.96 3.44 13.36
N PRO A 373 11.18 3.05 12.95
CA PRO A 373 11.52 2.43 11.67
C PRO A 373 11.10 0.95 11.57
N PRO A 374 10.76 0.46 10.37
CA PRO A 374 10.31 -0.92 10.19
C PRO A 374 11.47 -1.93 10.22
N GLN A 375 11.20 -3.10 10.81
CA GLN A 375 11.99 -4.31 10.59
C GLN A 375 11.64 -4.96 9.24
N ASP A 376 12.52 -5.79 8.68
CA ASP A 376 12.23 -6.60 7.50
C ASP A 376 11.33 -7.80 7.88
N PRO A 377 10.09 -7.92 7.36
CA PRO A 377 9.24 -9.07 7.66
C PRO A 377 9.83 -10.41 7.19
N TRP A 378 10.81 -10.40 6.29
CA TRP A 378 11.48 -11.60 5.78
C TRP A 378 12.76 -11.96 6.54
N ALA A 379 13.20 -11.09 7.45
CA ALA A 379 14.35 -11.30 8.32
C ALA A 379 14.09 -10.57 9.64
N ALA A 380 13.23 -11.16 10.48
CA ALA A 380 12.73 -10.51 11.69
C ALA A 380 13.89 -9.91 12.53
N ARG A 381 13.65 -8.70 13.05
CA ARG A 381 14.60 -7.86 13.81
C ARG A 381 15.74 -7.21 13.02
N ASN A 382 15.92 -7.51 11.74
CA ASN A 382 16.81 -6.71 10.89
C ASN A 382 16.08 -5.44 10.44
N ALA A 383 16.79 -4.32 10.34
CA ALA A 383 16.20 -3.10 9.79
C ALA A 383 15.93 -3.27 8.28
N MET A 384 14.85 -2.64 7.79
CA MET A 384 14.48 -2.69 6.38
C MET A 384 15.14 -1.52 5.61
N HIS A 385 16.28 -1.75 4.96
CA HIS A 385 17.04 -0.73 4.21
C HIS A 385 16.55 -0.55 2.76
N TYR A 386 15.26 -0.76 2.52
CA TYR A 386 14.64 -0.78 1.18
C TYR A 386 13.58 0.31 1.04
N TYR A 387 13.30 0.79 -0.18
CA TYR A 387 12.27 1.81 -0.40
C TYR A 387 10.86 1.26 -0.08
N TYR A 388 10.40 1.46 1.16
CA TYR A 388 9.16 0.85 1.67
C TYR A 388 7.96 1.81 1.70
N PHE A 389 8.14 3.07 1.35
CA PHE A 389 7.12 4.10 1.58
C PHE A 389 5.86 3.89 0.73
N GLY A 390 5.99 3.31 -0.47
CA GLY A 390 4.83 2.92 -1.29
C GLY A 390 3.95 1.88 -0.58
N SER A 391 4.57 0.86 0.01
CA SER A 391 3.84 -0.17 0.78
C SER A 391 3.24 0.40 2.06
N LEU A 392 3.94 1.33 2.72
CA LEU A 392 3.42 2.08 3.88
C LEU A 392 2.18 2.89 3.52
N LEU A 393 2.16 3.56 2.35
CA LEU A 393 1.04 4.36 1.87
C LEU A 393 -0.24 3.53 1.73
N PHE A 394 -0.15 2.32 1.16
CA PHE A 394 -1.30 1.41 1.09
C PHE A 394 -1.60 0.69 2.42
N GLY A 395 -0.60 0.49 3.28
CA GLY A 395 -0.80 0.01 4.66
C GLY A 395 -1.61 1.01 5.51
N VAL A 396 -1.32 2.31 5.40
CA VAL A 396 -2.11 3.40 5.99
C VAL A 396 -3.53 3.40 5.44
N MET A 397 -3.67 3.23 4.13
CA MET A 397 -5.00 3.13 3.50
C MET A 397 -5.81 1.95 4.04
N GLN A 398 -5.19 0.78 4.17
CA GLN A 398 -5.83 -0.40 4.75
C GLN A 398 -6.18 -0.18 6.23
N LYS A 399 -5.33 0.51 7.02
CA LYS A 399 -5.63 0.88 8.41
C LYS A 399 -6.82 1.83 8.52
N CYS A 400 -6.91 2.86 7.67
CA CYS A 400 -8.05 3.79 7.67
C CYS A 400 -9.36 3.09 7.29
N THR A 401 -9.29 2.09 6.43
CA THR A 401 -10.49 1.46 5.84
C THR A 401 -10.91 0.15 6.49
N ALA A 402 -10.01 -0.54 7.21
CA ALA A 402 -10.21 -1.90 7.71
C ALA A 402 -10.64 -2.93 6.63
N VAL A 403 -10.31 -2.67 5.37
CA VAL A 403 -10.63 -3.59 4.27
C VAL A 403 -9.83 -4.89 4.42
N LEU A 404 -10.47 -6.01 4.06
CA LEU A 404 -9.84 -7.33 4.08
C LEU A 404 -8.54 -7.31 3.24
N PRO A 405 -7.43 -7.90 3.72
CA PRO A 405 -6.16 -7.85 3.02
C PRO A 405 -6.21 -8.17 1.53
N GLY A 406 -6.78 -9.33 1.15
CA GLY A 406 -6.86 -9.74 -0.24
C GLY A 406 -7.67 -8.78 -1.12
N VAL A 407 -8.67 -8.10 -0.56
CA VAL A 407 -9.46 -7.07 -1.26
C VAL A 407 -8.67 -5.77 -1.35
N ALA A 408 -8.02 -5.35 -0.26
CA ALA A 408 -7.20 -4.14 -0.21
C ALA A 408 -6.06 -4.16 -1.23
N TYR A 409 -5.41 -5.32 -1.45
CA TYR A 409 -4.39 -5.47 -2.48
C TYR A 409 -4.94 -5.15 -3.89
N ASN A 410 -6.11 -5.69 -4.24
CA ASN A 410 -6.72 -5.45 -5.54
C ASN A 410 -7.27 -4.03 -5.72
N LEU A 411 -7.81 -3.43 -4.65
CA LEU A 411 -8.18 -2.01 -4.63
C LEU A 411 -6.96 -1.10 -4.76
N ALA A 412 -5.83 -1.45 -4.14
CA ALA A 412 -4.57 -0.71 -4.28
C ALA A 412 -4.09 -0.72 -5.74
N ILE A 413 -4.07 -1.87 -6.42
CA ILE A 413 -3.70 -1.95 -7.84
C ILE A 413 -4.63 -1.07 -8.71
N ALA A 414 -5.94 -1.15 -8.52
CA ALA A 414 -6.90 -0.31 -9.24
C ALA A 414 -6.72 1.18 -8.93
N THR A 415 -6.35 1.52 -7.69
CA THR A 415 -6.04 2.89 -7.25
C THR A 415 -4.81 3.43 -7.95
N VAL A 416 -3.71 2.67 -8.00
CA VAL A 416 -2.47 3.05 -8.72
C VAL A 416 -2.78 3.29 -10.20
N ALA A 417 -3.53 2.39 -10.84
CA ALA A 417 -3.90 2.53 -12.25
C ALA A 417 -4.81 3.74 -12.50
N GLY A 418 -5.80 3.99 -11.63
CA GLY A 418 -6.66 5.17 -11.68
C GLY A 418 -5.88 6.47 -11.50
N TRP A 419 -4.97 6.53 -10.52
CA TRP A 419 -4.10 7.68 -10.31
C TRP A 419 -3.13 7.91 -11.45
N LEU A 420 -2.62 6.85 -12.07
CA LEU A 420 -1.76 6.94 -13.23
C LEU A 420 -2.48 7.64 -14.40
N CYS A 421 -3.71 7.20 -14.71
CA CYS A 421 -4.53 7.84 -15.73
C CYS A 421 -4.88 9.28 -15.34
N SER A 422 -5.30 9.51 -14.09
CA SER A 422 -5.70 10.84 -13.62
C SER A 422 -4.55 11.86 -13.61
N ALA A 423 -3.35 11.44 -13.21
CA ALA A 423 -2.16 12.28 -13.28
C ALA A 423 -1.76 12.59 -14.72
N ALA A 424 -1.86 11.61 -15.62
CA ALA A 424 -1.66 11.83 -17.06
C ALA A 424 -2.72 12.79 -17.63
N PHE A 425 -3.96 12.72 -17.15
CA PHE A 425 -5.02 13.67 -17.53
C PHE A 425 -4.67 15.08 -17.12
N SER A 426 -4.26 15.35 -15.87
CA SER A 426 -3.83 16.68 -15.45
C SER A 426 -2.64 17.19 -16.29
N LEU A 427 -1.69 16.32 -16.61
CA LEU A 427 -0.56 16.65 -17.51
C LEU A 427 -1.05 17.09 -18.89
N PHE A 428 -1.88 16.30 -19.57
CA PHE A 428 -2.35 16.66 -20.91
C PHE A 428 -3.35 17.83 -20.89
N ALA A 429 -4.18 17.95 -19.85
CA ALA A 429 -5.14 19.02 -19.68
C ALA A 429 -4.46 20.39 -19.47
N ALA A 430 -3.23 20.43 -18.98
CA ALA A 430 -2.43 21.66 -18.93
C ALA A 430 -2.11 22.25 -20.31
N PHE A 431 -2.16 21.43 -21.38
CA PHE A 431 -1.78 21.82 -22.72
C PHE A 431 -2.93 21.70 -23.74
N ALA A 432 -3.96 20.92 -23.45
CA ALA A 432 -5.06 20.65 -24.36
C ALA A 432 -6.14 21.75 -24.30
N ALA A 433 -6.64 22.17 -25.47
CA ALA A 433 -7.76 23.11 -25.55
C ALA A 433 -9.10 22.46 -25.15
N ARG A 434 -9.22 21.13 -25.19
CA ARG A 434 -10.44 20.38 -24.88
C ARG A 434 -10.13 19.22 -23.94
N LEU A 435 -10.85 19.13 -22.84
CA LEU A 435 -10.62 18.15 -21.78
C LEU A 435 -10.77 16.69 -22.25
N TRP A 436 -11.73 16.41 -23.13
CA TRP A 436 -11.91 15.04 -23.64
C TRP A 436 -10.72 14.57 -24.50
N ILE A 437 -10.00 15.49 -25.16
CA ILE A 437 -8.77 15.15 -25.89
C ILE A 437 -7.67 14.82 -24.88
N ALA A 438 -7.56 15.57 -23.78
CA ALA A 438 -6.63 15.27 -22.70
C ALA A 438 -6.92 13.89 -22.09
N ALA A 439 -8.19 13.54 -21.86
CA ALA A 439 -8.60 12.22 -21.38
C ALA A 439 -8.22 11.10 -22.36
N LEU A 440 -8.44 11.30 -23.67
CA LEU A 440 -8.06 10.33 -24.69
C LEU A 440 -6.54 10.14 -24.75
N CYS A 441 -5.75 11.23 -24.71
CA CYS A 441 -4.29 11.15 -24.66
C CYS A 441 -3.79 10.48 -23.39
N ALA A 442 -4.37 10.82 -22.23
CA ALA A 442 -4.04 10.20 -20.96
C ALA A 442 -4.29 8.70 -20.99
N PHE A 443 -5.47 8.27 -21.46
CA PHE A 443 -5.78 6.86 -21.58
C PHE A 443 -4.88 6.15 -22.58
N ALA A 444 -4.61 6.75 -23.75
CA ALA A 444 -3.74 6.19 -24.78
C ALA A 444 -2.29 6.00 -24.31
N ALA A 445 -1.73 6.95 -23.56
CA ALA A 445 -0.37 6.86 -23.02
C ALA A 445 -0.16 5.64 -22.10
N ILE A 446 -1.22 5.23 -21.42
CA ILE A 446 -1.20 4.15 -20.44
C ILE A 446 -1.65 2.81 -21.05
N ILE A 447 -2.70 2.81 -21.87
CA ILE A 447 -3.34 1.59 -22.36
C ILE A 447 -2.64 0.99 -23.57
N LEU A 448 -1.96 1.78 -24.42
CA LEU A 448 -1.38 1.26 -25.66
C LEU A 448 -0.18 0.34 -25.37
N SER A 449 -0.16 -0.84 -25.98
CA SER A 449 0.94 -1.79 -25.82
C SER A 449 2.16 -1.39 -26.66
N ASN A 450 3.29 -2.04 -26.38
CA ASN A 450 4.41 -2.02 -27.31
C ASN A 450 4.08 -2.78 -28.61
N LEU A 451 4.94 -2.65 -29.62
CA LEU A 451 4.76 -3.32 -30.91
C LEU A 451 5.16 -4.81 -30.85
N GLU A 452 5.79 -5.25 -29.76
CA GLU A 452 6.27 -6.62 -29.59
C GLU A 452 5.13 -7.63 -29.48
N VAL A 453 4.02 -7.27 -28.81
CA VAL A 453 2.86 -8.16 -28.69
C VAL A 453 2.37 -8.61 -30.07
N LEU A 454 2.24 -7.68 -31.02
CA LEU A 454 1.79 -8.01 -32.37
C LEU A 454 2.86 -8.75 -33.16
N TYR A 455 4.14 -8.37 -33.00
CA TYR A 455 5.25 -9.09 -33.64
C TYR A 455 5.26 -10.57 -33.23
N LEU A 456 5.17 -10.87 -31.93
CA LEU A 456 5.12 -12.24 -31.40
C LEU A 456 3.86 -12.98 -31.87
N THR A 457 2.72 -12.29 -31.98
CA THR A 457 1.46 -12.90 -32.44
C THR A 457 1.51 -13.26 -33.93
N CYS A 458 2.08 -12.39 -34.77
CA CYS A 458 2.07 -12.57 -36.23
C CYS A 458 3.27 -13.39 -36.74
N PHE A 459 4.42 -13.27 -36.10
CA PHE A 459 5.68 -13.84 -36.58
C PHE A 459 6.38 -14.74 -35.55
N GLY A 460 5.93 -14.73 -34.29
CA GLY A 460 6.48 -15.59 -33.24
C GLY A 460 5.92 -17.02 -33.30
N THR A 461 6.56 -17.91 -32.54
CA THR A 461 6.13 -19.30 -32.36
C THR A 461 5.32 -19.52 -31.09
N ILE A 462 5.16 -18.46 -30.27
CA ILE A 462 4.48 -18.52 -28.97
C ILE A 462 2.97 -18.47 -29.19
N LYS A 463 2.24 -19.41 -28.60
CA LYS A 463 0.78 -19.46 -28.68
C LYS A 463 0.14 -18.31 -27.87
N MET A 464 -1.05 -17.90 -28.27
CA MET A 464 -1.83 -16.89 -27.53
C MET A 464 -2.16 -17.42 -26.12
N GLY A 465 -1.58 -16.79 -25.10
CA GLY A 465 -1.68 -17.21 -23.70
C GLY A 465 -0.70 -16.43 -22.82
N PHE A 466 -0.57 -16.83 -21.54
CA PHE A 466 0.29 -16.13 -20.58
C PHE A 466 1.74 -16.01 -21.05
N ASP A 467 2.28 -17.03 -21.73
CA ASP A 467 3.67 -16.99 -22.22
C ASP A 467 3.88 -15.90 -23.28
N LEU A 468 2.88 -15.58 -24.10
CA LEU A 468 2.94 -14.47 -25.05
C LEU A 468 2.90 -13.12 -24.32
N PHE A 469 1.99 -12.96 -23.35
CA PHE A 469 1.94 -11.78 -22.50
C PHE A 469 3.28 -11.58 -21.77
N TRP A 470 3.83 -12.65 -21.20
CA TRP A 470 5.10 -12.65 -20.50
C TRP A 470 6.26 -12.31 -21.44
N ALA A 471 6.35 -12.96 -22.61
CA ALA A 471 7.42 -12.72 -23.58
C ALA A 471 7.44 -11.28 -24.14
N SER A 472 6.30 -10.59 -24.17
CA SER A 472 6.20 -9.23 -24.72
C SER A 472 7.06 -8.16 -24.03
N THR A 473 7.55 -8.44 -22.81
CA THR A 473 8.46 -7.56 -22.05
C THR A 473 9.90 -8.09 -21.97
N ARG A 474 10.15 -9.32 -22.43
CA ARG A 474 11.47 -9.98 -22.48
C ARG A 474 12.14 -9.78 -23.84
N LEU A 475 12.03 -8.56 -24.35
CA LEU A 475 12.50 -8.16 -25.67
C LEU A 475 14.01 -7.90 -25.70
N PHE A 476 14.60 -7.45 -24.60
CA PHE A 476 15.99 -7.00 -24.51
C PHE A 476 16.97 -8.16 -24.33
N THR A 477 18.27 -7.89 -24.53
CA THR A 477 19.30 -8.93 -24.41
C THR A 477 19.31 -9.50 -22.99
N SER A 478 19.05 -10.81 -22.90
CA SER A 478 18.90 -11.56 -21.64
C SER A 478 20.12 -11.37 -20.74
N PRO A 479 19.94 -11.15 -19.42
CA PRO A 479 18.71 -11.31 -18.62
C PRO A 479 17.79 -10.08 -18.57
N SER A 480 18.04 -9.06 -19.40
CA SER A 480 17.31 -7.78 -19.31
C SER A 480 15.86 -7.87 -19.80
N PHE A 481 14.97 -7.17 -19.12
CA PHE A 481 13.57 -7.00 -19.53
C PHE A 481 13.08 -5.60 -19.17
N THR A 482 11.98 -5.16 -19.77
CA THR A 482 11.29 -3.96 -19.29
C THR A 482 9.80 -4.03 -19.54
N GLU A 483 9.06 -3.37 -18.66
CA GLU A 483 7.61 -3.31 -18.71
C GLU A 483 7.14 -1.99 -19.32
N TYR A 484 5.88 -2.00 -19.76
CA TYR A 484 5.15 -0.79 -20.16
C TYR A 484 3.89 -0.69 -19.31
N PRO A 485 3.29 0.50 -19.13
CA PRO A 485 2.28 0.74 -18.11
C PRO A 485 1.12 -0.27 -18.09
N LEU A 486 0.51 -0.59 -19.23
CA LEU A 486 -0.54 -1.61 -19.30
C LEU A 486 -0.06 -2.97 -18.80
N TRP A 487 1.15 -3.38 -19.13
CA TRP A 487 1.70 -4.67 -18.71
C TRP A 487 1.82 -4.74 -17.19
N SER A 488 2.40 -3.72 -16.54
CA SER A 488 2.53 -3.69 -15.07
C SER A 488 1.16 -3.68 -14.38
N ILE A 489 0.18 -2.94 -14.92
CA ILE A 489 -1.19 -2.92 -14.37
C ILE A 489 -1.84 -4.31 -14.46
N LEU A 490 -1.67 -5.02 -15.59
CA LEU A 490 -2.25 -6.35 -15.79
C LEU A 490 -1.51 -7.42 -14.99
N PHE A 491 -0.19 -7.34 -14.91
CA PHE A 491 0.60 -8.25 -14.11
C PHE A 491 0.27 -8.07 -12.63
N ALA A 492 0.04 -6.84 -12.16
CA ALA A 492 -0.48 -6.51 -10.84
C ALA A 492 0.43 -6.90 -9.66
N ASP A 493 1.74 -6.68 -9.82
CA ASP A 493 2.69 -6.59 -8.72
C ASP A 493 2.59 -5.21 -8.07
N LEU A 494 2.23 -5.15 -6.78
CA LEU A 494 2.16 -3.89 -6.03
C LEU A 494 3.57 -3.50 -5.55
N HIS A 495 4.52 -3.58 -6.48
CA HIS A 495 5.92 -3.34 -6.22
C HIS A 495 6.26 -1.86 -6.37
N ALA A 496 7.42 -1.47 -5.88
CA ALA A 496 7.85 -0.08 -5.81
C ALA A 496 7.86 0.66 -7.16
N HIS A 497 8.35 0.02 -8.23
CA HIS A 497 8.40 0.65 -9.56
C HIS A 497 6.99 0.97 -10.05
N PHE A 498 6.02 0.07 -9.82
CA PHE A 498 4.63 0.26 -10.22
C PHE A 498 3.94 1.35 -9.39
N MET A 499 4.12 1.32 -8.07
CA MET A 499 3.57 2.34 -7.16
C MET A 499 4.15 3.73 -7.41
N ALA A 500 5.38 3.84 -7.92
CA ALA A 500 6.04 5.11 -8.19
C ALA A 500 5.53 5.82 -9.46
N ILE A 501 5.03 5.08 -10.46
CA ILE A 501 4.67 5.66 -11.77
C ILE A 501 3.69 6.84 -11.65
N PRO A 502 2.57 6.76 -10.90
CA PRO A 502 1.67 7.91 -10.76
C PRO A 502 2.37 9.14 -10.17
N PHE A 503 3.21 8.97 -9.15
CA PHE A 503 3.94 10.07 -8.51
C PHE A 503 5.04 10.64 -9.42
N GLY A 504 5.61 9.82 -10.29
CA GLY A 504 6.46 10.26 -11.38
C GLY A 504 5.71 11.19 -12.34
N ILE A 505 4.49 10.81 -12.76
CA ILE A 505 3.66 11.68 -13.61
C ILE A 505 3.21 12.95 -12.88
N VAL A 506 2.89 12.87 -11.58
CA VAL A 506 2.61 14.06 -10.76
C VAL A 506 3.81 15.01 -10.74
N THR A 507 5.01 14.48 -10.53
CA THR A 507 6.26 15.26 -10.56
C THR A 507 6.48 15.89 -11.93
N LEU A 508 6.26 15.14 -13.01
CA LEU A 508 6.31 15.64 -14.39
C LEU A 508 5.27 16.73 -14.65
N PHE A 509 4.04 16.57 -14.16
CA PHE A 509 2.98 17.58 -14.26
C PHE A 509 3.38 18.86 -13.53
N LEU A 510 3.80 18.79 -12.27
CA LEU A 510 4.25 19.96 -11.51
C LEU A 510 5.48 20.64 -12.16
N ALA A 511 6.43 19.85 -12.67
CA ALA A 511 7.58 20.36 -13.41
C ALA A 511 7.18 21.04 -14.72
N SER A 512 6.12 20.56 -15.39
CA SER A 512 5.56 21.22 -16.58
C SER A 512 4.98 22.61 -16.24
N GLN A 513 4.42 22.78 -15.04
CA GLN A 513 3.89 24.06 -14.59
C GLN A 513 5.04 25.04 -14.31
N LEU A 514 6.13 24.57 -13.71
CA LEU A 514 7.37 25.33 -13.56
C LEU A 514 7.95 25.73 -14.92
N PHE A 515 7.87 24.85 -15.92
CA PHE A 515 8.31 25.14 -17.29
C PHE A 515 7.44 26.19 -18.00
N LEU A 516 6.13 26.23 -17.70
CA LEU A 516 5.18 27.17 -18.29
C LEU A 516 5.21 28.57 -17.68
N GLU A 517 5.89 28.76 -16.56
CA GLU A 517 6.04 30.08 -15.94
C GLU A 517 6.89 31.03 -16.80
N PRO A 518 6.43 32.27 -17.00
CA PRO A 518 7.23 33.25 -17.71
C PRO A 518 8.47 33.62 -16.88
N PRO A 519 9.64 33.82 -17.52
CA PRO A 519 10.85 34.22 -16.81
C PRO A 519 10.67 35.62 -16.22
N GLY A 520 11.09 35.80 -14.97
CA GLY A 520 10.97 37.09 -14.31
C GLY A 520 9.59 37.33 -13.69
N ALA A 521 8.75 36.30 -13.52
CA ALA A 521 7.43 36.45 -12.89
C ALA A 521 7.49 36.74 -11.38
N GLY A 522 8.65 36.54 -10.73
CA GLY A 522 8.83 36.67 -9.29
C GLY A 522 8.55 35.36 -8.53
N SER A 523 9.42 35.03 -7.58
CA SER A 523 9.51 33.72 -6.91
C SER A 523 8.59 33.54 -5.70
N ARG A 524 8.38 34.60 -4.91
CA ARG A 524 7.71 34.52 -3.59
C ARG A 524 6.23 34.16 -3.64
N GLY A 525 5.51 34.53 -4.71
CA GLY A 525 4.10 34.18 -4.90
C GLY A 525 3.86 32.71 -5.31
N ALA A 526 4.93 32.00 -5.67
CA ALA A 526 4.85 30.68 -6.29
C ALA A 526 5.43 29.55 -5.41
N PHE A 527 5.72 29.84 -4.13
CA PHE A 527 6.28 28.89 -3.16
C PHE A 527 5.48 27.58 -3.09
N LEU A 528 4.15 27.64 -3.14
CA LEU A 528 3.31 26.43 -3.07
C LEU A 528 3.62 25.43 -4.20
N LEU A 529 3.84 25.90 -5.43
CA LEU A 529 4.22 25.01 -6.53
C LEU A 529 5.58 24.35 -6.28
N ARG A 530 6.57 25.11 -5.82
CA ARG A 530 7.92 24.57 -5.50
C ARG A 530 7.83 23.57 -4.35
N ALA A 531 6.98 23.85 -3.38
CA ALA A 531 6.78 22.98 -2.24
C ALA A 531 6.15 21.65 -2.62
N LEU A 532 5.07 21.69 -3.41
CA LEU A 532 4.44 20.49 -3.94
C LEU A 532 5.39 19.71 -4.85
N LEU A 533 6.16 20.39 -5.69
CA LEU A 533 7.15 19.76 -6.56
C LEU A 533 8.29 19.12 -5.76
N GLY A 534 8.82 19.80 -4.74
CA GLY A 534 9.86 19.29 -3.86
C GLY A 534 9.41 18.07 -3.07
N VAL A 535 8.21 18.10 -2.47
CA VAL A 535 7.64 16.95 -1.75
C VAL A 535 7.39 15.77 -2.70
N SER A 536 6.79 16.02 -3.88
CA SER A 536 6.55 14.98 -4.88
C SER A 536 7.86 14.35 -5.37
N PHE A 537 8.85 15.17 -5.71
CA PHE A 537 10.16 14.72 -6.18
C PHE A 537 10.95 13.97 -5.09
N GLY A 538 11.01 14.50 -3.87
CA GLY A 538 11.68 13.85 -2.75
C GLY A 538 11.05 12.51 -2.37
N SER A 539 9.71 12.42 -2.43
CA SER A 539 9.01 11.17 -2.13
C SER A 539 9.35 10.04 -3.10
N LEU A 540 9.74 10.35 -4.34
CA LEU A 540 10.22 9.31 -5.27
C LEU A 540 11.41 8.55 -4.68
N PHE A 541 12.29 9.18 -3.90
CA PHE A 541 13.43 8.50 -3.29
C PHE A 541 13.02 7.34 -2.36
N VAL A 542 11.97 7.56 -1.56
CA VAL A 542 11.49 6.58 -0.56
C VAL A 542 10.45 5.61 -1.11
N ILE A 543 9.84 5.91 -2.26
CA ILE A 543 8.95 4.99 -3.01
C ILE A 543 9.76 4.11 -3.95
N ASN A 544 10.64 4.69 -4.77
CA ASN A 544 11.56 4.01 -5.69
C ASN A 544 12.77 4.91 -5.99
N SER A 545 13.90 4.66 -5.33
CA SER A 545 15.09 5.53 -5.37
C SER A 545 15.69 5.75 -6.77
N TRP A 546 15.40 4.88 -7.73
CA TRP A 546 15.88 4.97 -9.11
C TRP A 546 15.22 6.13 -9.87
N ASP A 547 13.97 6.44 -9.54
CA ASP A 547 13.23 7.54 -10.17
C ASP A 547 13.86 8.91 -9.84
N LEU A 548 14.51 9.04 -8.68
CA LEU A 548 15.21 10.27 -8.30
C LEU A 548 16.25 10.69 -9.35
N ILE A 549 16.97 9.72 -9.93
CA ILE A 549 18.02 9.98 -10.94
C ILE A 549 17.39 10.57 -12.21
N ILE A 550 16.31 9.96 -12.68
CA ILE A 550 15.69 10.29 -13.98
C ILE A 550 14.91 11.60 -13.89
N TYR A 551 14.08 11.75 -12.85
CA TYR A 551 13.33 12.99 -12.63
C TYR A 551 14.25 14.13 -12.19
N GLY A 552 15.36 13.83 -11.51
CA GLY A 552 16.42 14.80 -11.22
C GLY A 552 17.09 15.31 -12.49
N ALA A 553 17.41 14.42 -13.43
CA ALA A 553 17.95 14.81 -14.74
C ALA A 553 16.94 15.63 -15.57
N LEU A 554 15.65 15.29 -15.52
CA LEU A 554 14.59 16.09 -16.15
C LEU A 554 14.51 17.50 -15.54
N LEU A 555 14.51 17.63 -14.21
CA LEU A 555 14.50 18.92 -13.53
C LEU A 555 15.75 19.73 -13.89
N ALA A 556 16.93 19.10 -13.91
CA ALA A 556 18.17 19.75 -14.33
C ALA A 556 18.08 20.27 -15.78
N LEU A 557 17.49 19.50 -16.69
CA LEU A 557 17.24 19.96 -18.07
C LEU A 557 16.26 21.14 -18.10
N ILE A 558 15.17 21.10 -17.33
CA ILE A 558 14.22 22.23 -17.23
C ILE A 558 14.89 23.49 -16.68
N PHE A 559 15.73 23.36 -15.65
CA PHE A 559 16.51 24.47 -15.10
C PHE A 559 17.52 25.03 -16.10
N LEU A 560 18.22 24.17 -16.84
CA LEU A 560 19.13 24.59 -17.91
C LEU A 560 18.38 25.37 -19.00
N LEU A 561 17.20 24.88 -19.42
CA LEU A 561 16.38 25.54 -20.43
C LEU A 561 15.80 26.87 -19.92
N ARG A 562 15.40 26.96 -18.64
CA ARG A 562 15.00 28.22 -18.00
C ARG A 562 16.16 29.21 -17.94
N LEU A 563 17.36 28.78 -17.52
CA LEU A 563 18.57 29.61 -17.54
C LEU A 563 18.83 30.19 -18.92
N ILE A 564 18.77 29.36 -19.96
CA ILE A 564 18.93 29.80 -21.35
C ILE A 564 17.84 30.79 -21.76
N GLN A 565 16.60 30.57 -21.33
CA GLN A 565 15.49 31.49 -21.60
C GLN A 565 15.69 32.84 -20.92
N PHE A 566 16.11 32.87 -19.65
CA PHE A 566 16.46 34.10 -18.93
C PHE A 566 17.53 34.92 -19.67
N ILE A 567 18.60 34.25 -20.11
CA ILE A 567 19.68 34.88 -20.87
C ILE A 567 19.16 35.41 -22.21
N SER A 568 18.34 34.62 -22.92
CA SER A 568 17.80 34.97 -24.22
C SER A 568 16.83 36.16 -24.15
N GLU A 569 16.02 36.24 -23.09
CA GLU A 569 15.07 37.32 -22.82
C GLU A 569 15.69 38.51 -22.07
N ARG A 570 17.02 38.48 -21.82
CA ARG A 570 17.79 39.55 -21.17
C ARG A 570 17.25 39.93 -19.79
N VAL A 571 16.79 38.95 -19.02
CA VAL A 571 16.36 39.17 -17.64
C VAL A 571 17.58 39.58 -16.78
N PRO A 572 17.46 40.58 -15.89
CA PRO A 572 18.58 41.03 -15.06
C PRO A 572 19.20 39.89 -14.25
N ALA A 573 20.53 39.82 -14.21
CA ALA A 573 21.27 38.71 -13.58
C ALA A 573 20.90 38.48 -12.11
N ALA A 574 20.69 39.55 -11.34
CA ALA A 574 20.27 39.46 -9.94
C ALA A 574 18.89 38.79 -9.79
N LYS A 575 17.94 39.08 -10.68
CA LYS A 575 16.59 38.49 -10.67
C LYS A 575 16.60 37.04 -11.15
N MET A 576 17.39 36.75 -12.17
CA MET A 576 17.63 35.38 -12.64
C MET A 576 18.23 34.51 -11.51
N LEU A 577 19.25 35.02 -10.81
CA LEU A 577 19.89 34.31 -9.71
C LEU A 577 18.93 34.11 -8.52
N ASP A 578 18.15 35.13 -8.15
CA ASP A 578 17.13 35.03 -7.09
C ASP A 578 16.07 33.96 -7.41
N GLU A 579 15.53 33.96 -8.64
CA GLU A 579 14.52 32.96 -9.04
C GLU A 579 15.11 31.54 -9.10
N LEU A 580 16.29 31.35 -9.70
CA LEU A 580 16.92 30.03 -9.79
C LEU A 580 17.34 29.47 -8.43
N LEU A 581 17.92 30.32 -7.56
CA LEU A 581 18.29 29.91 -6.21
C LEU A 581 17.06 29.61 -5.37
N PHE A 582 16.02 30.45 -5.42
CA PHE A 582 14.80 30.19 -4.68
C PHE A 582 14.11 28.91 -5.15
N ASP A 583 13.99 28.71 -6.46
CA ASP A 583 13.38 27.51 -7.04
C ASP A 583 14.17 26.25 -6.66
N GLY A 584 15.48 26.26 -6.89
CA GLY A 584 16.37 25.14 -6.58
C GLY A 584 16.42 24.84 -5.08
N PHE A 585 16.59 25.86 -4.23
CA PHE A 585 16.63 25.70 -2.78
C PHE A 585 15.29 25.20 -2.23
N SER A 586 14.16 25.78 -2.65
CA SER A 586 12.84 25.38 -2.13
C SER A 586 12.51 23.93 -2.50
N ILE A 587 12.78 23.53 -3.75
CA ILE A 587 12.53 22.16 -4.21
C ILE A 587 13.46 21.20 -3.48
N LEU A 588 14.77 21.50 -3.39
CA LEU A 588 15.74 20.63 -2.74
C LEU A 588 15.49 20.51 -1.24
N ALA A 589 15.24 21.62 -0.53
CA ALA A 589 14.99 21.61 0.90
C ALA A 589 13.76 20.76 1.25
N LEU A 590 12.67 20.90 0.49
CA LEU A 590 11.45 20.13 0.74
C LEU A 590 11.54 18.68 0.26
N ALA A 591 12.34 18.41 -0.77
CA ALA A 591 12.70 17.04 -1.13
C ALA A 591 13.49 16.35 -0.01
N LEU A 592 14.46 17.05 0.58
CA LEU A 592 15.25 16.53 1.71
C LEU A 592 14.38 16.26 2.94
N VAL A 593 13.49 17.18 3.32
CA VAL A 593 12.54 16.99 4.43
C VAL A 593 11.69 15.73 4.23
N SER A 594 11.27 15.46 2.99
CA SER A 594 10.42 14.31 2.67
C SER A 594 11.12 12.96 2.84
N VAL A 595 12.45 12.94 2.93
CA VAL A 595 13.24 11.70 3.07
C VAL A 595 13.92 11.56 4.42
N VAL A 596 13.83 12.56 5.32
CA VAL A 596 14.54 12.60 6.60
C VAL A 596 14.36 11.32 7.42
N PRO A 597 13.14 10.83 7.71
CA PRO A 597 13.01 9.65 8.58
C PRO A 597 13.63 8.40 7.95
N PHE A 598 13.57 8.27 6.61
CA PHE A 598 14.20 7.16 5.90
C PHE A 598 15.72 7.22 6.00
N VAL A 599 16.32 8.39 5.70
CA VAL A 599 17.77 8.58 5.77
C VAL A 599 18.30 8.37 7.19
N LEU A 600 17.57 8.83 8.21
CA LEU A 600 17.96 8.62 9.61
C LEU A 600 17.79 7.15 10.05
N SER A 601 16.82 6.41 9.47
CA SER A 601 16.58 5.00 9.81
C SER A 601 17.45 4.00 9.04
N SER A 602 17.89 4.36 7.84
CA SER A 602 18.62 3.46 6.95
C SER A 602 20.11 3.51 7.29
N GLY A 603 20.57 2.61 8.15
CA GLY A 603 21.99 2.39 8.45
C GLY A 603 22.72 1.72 7.27
N GLU A 604 23.91 2.21 6.94
CA GLU A 604 24.80 1.79 5.83
C GLU A 604 24.21 1.88 4.40
N ALA A 605 24.95 2.54 3.50
CA ALA A 605 24.56 2.70 2.11
C ALA A 605 24.66 1.36 1.37
N ILE A 606 23.59 0.98 0.65
CA ILE A 606 23.68 -0.06 -0.39
C ILE A 606 24.82 0.36 -1.32
N HIS A 607 25.86 -0.47 -1.43
CA HIS A 607 26.97 -0.20 -2.34
C HIS A 607 26.44 -0.16 -3.78
N THR A 608 26.39 1.04 -4.36
CA THR A 608 26.09 1.20 -5.77
C THR A 608 27.34 0.93 -6.61
N HIS A 609 27.23 0.00 -7.54
CA HIS A 609 28.25 -0.27 -8.54
C HIS A 609 27.83 0.38 -9.85
N TYR A 610 28.75 0.91 -10.64
CA TYR A 610 28.43 1.39 -11.97
C TYR A 610 29.57 1.03 -12.90
N GLY A 611 29.25 0.91 -14.18
CA GLY A 611 30.26 0.50 -15.16
C GLY A 611 29.76 0.60 -16.58
N TRP A 612 30.66 0.25 -17.50
CA TRP A 612 30.36 0.19 -18.91
C TRP A 612 29.78 -1.18 -19.28
N VAL A 613 28.75 -1.13 -20.13
CA VAL A 613 28.07 -2.31 -20.66
C VAL A 613 28.98 -3.02 -21.66
N GLN A 614 29.05 -4.35 -21.59
CA GLN A 614 29.91 -5.12 -22.50
C GLN A 614 29.28 -5.28 -23.88
N SER A 615 30.13 -5.45 -24.90
CA SER A 615 29.68 -5.59 -26.30
C SER A 615 28.67 -6.73 -26.53
N SER A 616 28.71 -7.79 -25.73
CA SER A 616 27.77 -8.92 -25.80
C SER A 616 26.37 -8.61 -25.26
N GLU A 617 26.23 -7.55 -24.47
CA GLU A 617 24.99 -7.16 -23.78
C GLU A 617 24.27 -6.01 -24.49
N PHE A 618 24.86 -5.47 -25.55
CA PHE A 618 24.22 -4.42 -26.33
C PHE A 618 22.94 -4.91 -27.00
N ASN A 619 21.93 -4.05 -27.00
CA ASN A 619 20.70 -4.29 -27.72
C ASN A 619 20.86 -3.95 -29.20
N SER A 620 19.96 -4.49 -30.00
CA SER A 620 19.71 -4.05 -31.36
C SER A 620 18.76 -2.86 -31.39
N VAL A 621 18.93 -1.98 -32.38
CA VAL A 621 18.01 -0.86 -32.62
C VAL A 621 16.56 -1.34 -32.85
N TRP A 622 16.38 -2.54 -33.40
CA TRP A 622 15.07 -3.15 -33.59
C TRP A 622 14.36 -3.47 -32.26
N GLN A 623 15.09 -3.82 -31.19
CA GLN A 623 14.49 -3.98 -29.86
C GLN A 623 13.98 -2.62 -29.33
N ILE A 624 14.77 -1.55 -29.48
CA ILE A 624 14.34 -0.20 -29.11
C ILE A 624 13.10 0.23 -29.89
N LEU A 625 13.05 -0.04 -31.21
CA LEU A 625 11.90 0.31 -32.05
C LEU A 625 10.67 -0.56 -31.79
N ARG A 626 10.82 -1.85 -31.48
CA ARG A 626 9.67 -2.70 -31.10
C ARG A 626 9.08 -2.29 -29.74
N HIS A 627 9.92 -1.78 -28.84
CA HIS A 627 9.47 -1.24 -27.56
C HIS A 627 8.87 0.18 -27.69
N PHE A 628 9.67 1.16 -28.10
CA PHE A 628 9.32 2.59 -28.09
C PHE A 628 8.86 3.16 -29.45
N GLY A 629 8.89 2.38 -30.53
CA GLY A 629 8.64 2.86 -31.89
C GLY A 629 7.28 3.52 -32.10
N LEU A 630 6.26 3.08 -31.34
CA LEU A 630 4.95 3.73 -31.28
C LEU A 630 5.04 5.24 -30.98
N TRP A 631 6.00 5.63 -30.15
CA TRP A 631 6.18 7.00 -29.68
C TRP A 631 7.29 7.73 -30.42
N ILE A 632 8.40 7.04 -30.73
CA ILE A 632 9.54 7.62 -31.44
C ILE A 632 9.13 8.08 -32.84
N VAL A 633 8.37 7.27 -33.59
CA VAL A 633 8.02 7.58 -34.99
C VAL A 633 7.20 8.87 -35.12
N PRO A 634 6.11 9.10 -34.35
CA PRO A 634 5.40 10.38 -34.36
C PRO A 634 6.27 11.59 -34.01
N ILE A 635 7.20 11.46 -33.05
CA ILE A 635 8.09 12.55 -32.64
C ILE A 635 9.03 12.93 -33.79
N LEU A 636 9.69 11.95 -34.41
CA LEU A 636 10.58 12.18 -35.55
C LEU A 636 9.83 12.78 -36.73
N LEU A 637 8.62 12.28 -37.01
CA LEU A 637 7.76 12.83 -38.07
C LEU A 637 7.37 14.28 -37.77
N ALA A 638 6.93 14.59 -36.54
CA ALA A 638 6.61 15.95 -36.11
C ALA A 638 7.80 16.90 -36.29
N ALA A 639 9.00 16.50 -35.83
CA ALA A 639 10.19 17.30 -35.98
C ALA A 639 10.57 17.52 -37.45
N SER A 640 10.46 16.50 -38.29
CA SER A 640 10.82 16.56 -39.73
C SER A 640 10.01 17.63 -40.50
N LEU A 641 8.74 17.83 -40.14
CA LEU A 641 7.88 18.83 -40.78
C LEU A 641 8.25 20.26 -40.36
N GLU A 642 8.81 20.41 -39.16
CA GLU A 642 9.19 21.71 -38.58
C GLU A 642 10.62 22.15 -38.99
N VAL A 643 11.42 21.27 -39.63
CA VAL A 643 12.81 21.56 -40.06
C VAL A 643 12.91 22.79 -40.97
N ARG A 644 11.89 23.09 -41.80
CA ARG A 644 11.94 24.27 -42.69
C ARG A 644 11.94 25.59 -41.91
N ALA A 645 11.24 25.63 -40.77
CA ALA A 645 11.20 26.78 -39.89
C ALA A 645 12.45 26.88 -38.97
N LEU A 646 13.28 25.84 -38.93
CA LEU A 646 14.49 25.81 -38.13
C LEU A 646 15.50 26.88 -38.59
N ARG A 647 15.72 27.07 -39.89
CA ARG A 647 16.77 27.96 -40.40
C ARG A 647 16.60 29.42 -39.95
N SER A 648 15.37 29.94 -39.97
CA SER A 648 15.06 31.29 -39.48
C SER A 648 15.15 31.38 -37.96
N THR A 649 14.78 30.31 -37.26
CA THR A 649 14.77 30.22 -35.79
C THR A 649 16.19 30.14 -35.22
N LEU A 650 17.10 29.37 -35.84
CA LEU A 650 18.51 29.25 -35.44
C LEU A 650 19.22 30.61 -35.44
N ARG A 651 18.87 31.49 -36.39
CA ARG A 651 19.42 32.86 -36.44
C ARG A 651 18.96 33.73 -35.27
N ARG A 652 17.72 33.52 -34.79
CA ARG A 652 17.12 34.26 -33.68
C ARG A 652 17.55 33.70 -32.31
N ASN A 653 17.71 32.38 -32.20
CA ASN A 653 17.93 31.66 -30.94
C ASN A 653 19.29 30.94 -30.91
N ARG A 654 20.39 31.69 -31.08
CA ARG A 654 21.76 31.11 -31.20
C ARG A 654 22.19 30.29 -29.98
N LEU A 655 21.93 30.78 -28.77
CA LEU A 655 22.34 30.10 -27.53
C LEU A 655 21.58 28.77 -27.32
N PRO A 656 20.23 28.74 -27.36
CA PRO A 656 19.47 27.49 -27.37
C PRO A 656 19.92 26.48 -28.44
N ALA A 657 20.27 26.97 -29.64
CA ALA A 657 20.74 26.13 -30.73
C ALA A 657 22.12 25.51 -30.46
N LEU A 658 23.05 26.30 -29.89
CA LEU A 658 24.37 25.81 -29.51
C LEU A 658 24.27 24.72 -28.44
N VAL A 659 23.45 24.95 -27.41
CA VAL A 659 23.20 23.95 -26.36
C VAL A 659 22.58 22.69 -26.97
N GLY A 660 21.62 22.85 -27.88
CA GLY A 660 21.05 21.72 -28.61
C GLY A 660 22.09 20.93 -29.41
N ALA A 661 23.02 21.60 -30.08
CA ALA A 661 24.11 20.94 -30.80
C ALA A 661 25.03 20.15 -29.86
N VAL A 662 25.35 20.69 -28.68
CA VAL A 662 26.13 19.98 -27.66
C VAL A 662 25.37 18.75 -27.15
N LEU A 663 24.07 18.87 -26.89
CA LEU A 663 23.24 17.75 -26.45
C LEU A 663 23.15 16.65 -27.52
N VAL A 664 23.09 17.00 -28.81
CA VAL A 664 23.11 16.02 -29.91
C VAL A 664 24.44 15.27 -30.00
N CYS A 665 25.55 15.88 -29.59
CA CYS A 665 26.85 15.22 -29.53
C CYS A 665 26.99 14.26 -28.34
N TYR A 666 26.12 14.34 -27.32
CA TYR A 666 26.23 13.53 -26.11
C TYR A 666 26.34 12.01 -26.37
N PRO A 667 25.48 11.38 -27.20
CA PRO A 667 25.58 9.94 -27.49
C PRO A 667 26.95 9.55 -28.06
N PHE A 668 27.50 10.35 -28.97
CA PHE A 668 28.80 10.10 -29.58
C PHE A 668 29.98 10.32 -28.61
N ILE A 669 29.87 11.32 -27.72
CA ILE A 669 30.85 11.54 -26.65
C ILE A 669 30.86 10.33 -25.70
N LEU A 670 29.67 9.88 -25.27
CA LEU A 670 29.52 8.73 -24.39
C LEU A 670 30.06 7.45 -25.04
N THR A 671 29.80 7.27 -26.34
CA THR A 671 30.36 6.17 -27.14
C THR A 671 31.88 6.23 -27.19
N GLY A 672 32.46 7.41 -27.38
CA GLY A 672 33.92 7.61 -27.34
C GLY A 672 34.54 7.26 -25.99
N CYS A 673 33.87 7.60 -24.88
CA CYS A 673 34.30 7.22 -23.53
C CYS A 673 34.21 5.71 -23.28
N SER A 674 33.13 5.06 -23.74
CA SER A 674 32.98 3.60 -23.68
C SER A 674 34.09 2.90 -24.48
N PHE A 675 34.38 3.42 -25.68
CA PHE A 675 35.44 2.91 -26.53
C PHE A 675 36.83 3.07 -25.92
N ALA A 676 37.12 4.23 -25.32
CA ALA A 676 38.36 4.50 -24.61
C ALA A 676 38.55 3.58 -23.40
N SER A 677 37.45 3.08 -22.83
CA SER A 677 37.47 2.13 -21.70
C SER A 677 37.68 0.67 -22.14
N GLY A 678 37.92 0.42 -23.43
CA GLY A 678 38.33 -0.89 -23.95
C GLY A 678 37.24 -1.66 -24.70
N ILE A 679 36.01 -1.16 -24.77
CA ILE A 679 34.89 -1.83 -25.46
C ILE A 679 34.95 -1.46 -26.95
N ARG A 680 35.04 -2.46 -27.85
CA ARG A 680 35.31 -2.19 -29.28
C ARG A 680 34.06 -2.17 -30.17
N ASN A 681 33.11 -3.08 -29.96
CA ASN A 681 31.92 -3.17 -30.81
C ASN A 681 30.82 -2.31 -30.21
N MET A 682 30.66 -1.08 -30.71
CA MET A 682 29.70 -0.09 -30.20
C MET A 682 28.30 -0.24 -30.82
N PRO A 683 27.22 0.11 -30.08
CA PRO A 683 25.84 0.07 -30.57
C PRO A 683 25.50 1.32 -31.40
N TRP A 684 26.28 1.62 -32.45
CA TRP A 684 26.19 2.86 -33.23
C TRP A 684 24.78 3.19 -33.74
N ALA A 685 23.98 2.17 -34.08
CA ALA A 685 22.61 2.35 -34.53
C ALA A 685 21.69 2.91 -33.43
N ILE A 686 21.84 2.47 -32.18
CA ILE A 686 21.08 2.99 -31.03
C ILE A 686 21.54 4.39 -30.69
N GLU A 687 22.85 4.63 -30.67
CA GLU A 687 23.41 5.96 -30.37
C GLU A 687 23.03 6.99 -31.43
N THR A 688 22.98 6.58 -32.70
CA THR A 688 22.48 7.43 -33.78
C THR A 688 20.98 7.70 -33.62
N LEU A 689 20.17 6.70 -33.25
CA LEU A 689 18.75 6.89 -32.98
C LEU A 689 18.52 7.84 -31.80
N ALA A 690 19.28 7.69 -30.72
CA ALA A 690 19.24 8.59 -29.57
C ALA A 690 19.63 10.02 -29.95
N ALA A 691 20.69 10.21 -30.74
CA ALA A 691 21.11 11.51 -31.24
C ALA A 691 20.04 12.16 -32.15
N LEU A 692 19.41 11.37 -33.02
CA LEU A 692 18.30 11.84 -33.87
C LEU A 692 17.08 12.26 -33.03
N LEU A 693 16.79 11.53 -31.96
CA LEU A 693 15.69 11.83 -31.06
C LEU A 693 15.95 13.11 -30.24
N ILE A 694 17.18 13.30 -29.74
CA ILE A 694 17.62 14.54 -29.10
C ILE A 694 17.54 15.71 -30.08
N ALA A 695 18.02 15.52 -31.32
CA ALA A 695 17.96 16.54 -32.36
C ALA A 695 16.50 16.90 -32.68
N ALA A 696 15.63 15.92 -32.85
CA ALA A 696 14.20 16.11 -33.07
C ALA A 696 13.55 16.88 -31.91
N GLY A 697 13.83 16.49 -30.67
CA GLY A 697 13.35 17.18 -29.47
C GLY A 697 13.79 18.64 -29.42
N MET A 698 15.06 18.92 -29.73
CA MET A 698 15.58 20.29 -29.81
C MET A 698 14.94 21.10 -30.94
N VAL A 699 14.70 20.50 -32.12
CA VAL A 699 13.98 21.18 -33.21
C VAL A 699 12.59 21.59 -32.75
N LEU A 700 11.85 20.68 -32.10
CA LEU A 700 10.51 20.96 -31.58
C LEU A 700 10.53 22.04 -30.48
N TYR A 701 11.51 22.01 -29.58
CA TYR A 701 11.71 23.03 -28.55
C TYR A 701 11.98 24.42 -29.12
N LEU A 702 12.81 24.51 -30.17
CA LEU A 702 13.22 25.78 -30.76
C LEU A 702 12.14 26.40 -31.65
N VAL A 703 11.57 25.59 -32.55
CA VAL A 703 10.66 26.08 -33.61
C VAL A 703 9.29 26.44 -33.04
N ALA A 704 8.81 25.69 -32.05
CA ALA A 704 7.47 25.85 -31.52
C ALA A 704 7.33 26.96 -30.47
N SER A 705 8.01 28.10 -30.66
CA SER A 705 8.05 29.23 -29.71
C SER A 705 6.68 29.68 -29.19
N THR A 706 5.63 29.59 -30.01
CA THR A 706 4.24 29.97 -29.67
C THR A 706 3.34 28.81 -29.23
N ARG A 707 3.85 27.57 -29.20
CA ARG A 707 3.07 26.35 -28.88
C ARG A 707 3.74 25.59 -27.72
N PRO A 708 3.40 25.91 -26.46
CA PRO A 708 4.05 25.34 -25.27
C PRO A 708 4.00 23.81 -25.21
N ALA A 709 2.91 23.19 -25.68
CA ALA A 709 2.76 21.73 -25.74
C ALA A 709 3.87 21.06 -26.56
N ILE A 710 4.16 21.59 -27.75
CA ILE A 710 5.19 21.05 -28.64
C ILE A 710 6.58 21.30 -28.06
N ARG A 711 6.82 22.47 -27.42
CA ARG A 711 8.10 22.74 -26.76
C ARG A 711 8.37 21.77 -25.64
N PHE A 712 7.40 21.56 -24.76
CA PHE A 712 7.52 20.62 -23.65
C PHE A 712 7.66 19.18 -24.15
N GLY A 713 6.90 18.78 -25.17
CA GLY A 713 7.09 17.49 -25.83
C GLY A 713 8.50 17.32 -26.41
N GLY A 714 9.11 18.39 -26.92
CA GLY A 714 10.51 18.41 -27.35
C GLY A 714 11.50 18.15 -26.19
N VAL A 715 11.27 18.75 -25.02
CA VAL A 715 12.08 18.50 -23.81
C VAL A 715 12.02 17.02 -23.40
N LEU A 716 10.82 16.44 -23.43
CA LEU A 716 10.64 15.02 -23.10
C LEU A 716 11.28 14.08 -24.12
N ALA A 717 11.28 14.44 -25.41
CA ALA A 717 12.00 13.70 -26.44
C ALA A 717 13.52 13.76 -26.23
N VAL A 718 14.08 14.92 -25.83
CA VAL A 718 15.50 15.04 -25.44
C VAL A 718 15.81 14.12 -24.27
N MET A 719 14.98 14.10 -23.22
CA MET A 719 15.18 13.19 -22.09
C MET A 719 15.10 11.72 -22.51
N GLY A 720 14.16 11.35 -23.36
CA GLY A 720 14.06 9.96 -23.85
C GLY A 720 15.31 9.52 -24.62
N GLY A 721 15.86 10.38 -25.49
CA GLY A 721 17.11 10.09 -26.19
C GLY A 721 18.32 10.02 -25.25
N PHE A 722 18.39 10.91 -24.26
CA PHE A 722 19.44 10.88 -23.23
C PHE A 722 19.42 9.58 -22.44
N VAL A 723 18.25 9.14 -21.96
CA VAL A 723 18.12 7.89 -21.20
C VAL A 723 18.45 6.69 -22.06
N ILE A 724 17.92 6.57 -23.28
CA ILE A 724 18.22 5.46 -24.20
C ILE A 724 19.74 5.30 -24.41
N SER A 725 20.44 6.38 -24.75
CA SER A 725 21.90 6.37 -24.93
C SER A 725 22.63 5.99 -23.64
N THR A 726 22.26 6.62 -22.51
CA THR A 726 22.91 6.36 -21.22
C THR A 726 22.79 4.90 -20.80
N THR A 727 21.57 4.36 -20.83
CA THR A 727 21.31 2.98 -20.39
C THR A 727 21.90 1.93 -21.32
N GLU A 728 22.11 2.27 -22.59
CA GLU A 728 22.71 1.36 -23.56
C GLU A 728 24.20 1.20 -23.32
N LEU A 729 24.90 2.26 -22.87
CA LEU A 729 26.35 2.25 -22.66
C LEU A 729 26.79 2.10 -21.20
N VAL A 730 25.94 2.50 -20.24
CA VAL A 730 26.25 2.53 -18.80
C VAL A 730 25.21 1.73 -18.03
N PHE A 731 25.66 0.94 -17.05
CA PHE A 731 24.78 0.28 -16.08
C PHE A 731 25.04 0.80 -14.66
N LEU A 732 23.98 0.78 -13.86
CA LEU A 732 23.97 1.00 -12.42
C LEU A 732 23.52 -0.29 -11.74
N ASN A 733 24.35 -0.80 -10.83
CA ASN A 733 24.36 -2.12 -10.18
C ASN A 733 24.43 -3.30 -11.15
N ASP A 734 23.47 -3.40 -12.04
CA ASP A 734 23.39 -4.42 -13.07
C ASP A 734 22.58 -3.91 -14.28
N ARG A 735 22.81 -4.54 -15.42
CA ARG A 735 22.18 -4.19 -16.70
C ARG A 735 20.67 -4.38 -16.69
N MET A 736 20.18 -5.44 -16.04
CA MET A 736 18.75 -5.77 -15.98
C MET A 736 17.97 -4.68 -15.25
N ASN A 737 18.38 -4.30 -14.04
CA ASN A 737 17.75 -3.24 -13.24
C ASN A 737 17.89 -1.87 -13.91
N THR A 738 19.02 -1.60 -14.58
CA THR A 738 19.20 -0.34 -15.33
C THR A 738 18.16 -0.23 -16.45
N ILE A 739 18.02 -1.24 -17.30
CA ILE A 739 17.01 -1.22 -18.37
C ILE A 739 15.61 -1.17 -17.77
N PHE A 740 15.30 -2.05 -16.82
CA PHE A 740 13.97 -2.17 -16.24
C PHE A 740 13.50 -0.84 -15.62
N LYS A 741 14.30 -0.25 -14.73
CA LYS A 741 13.90 0.92 -13.94
C LYS A 741 13.98 2.23 -14.71
N PHE A 742 14.85 2.34 -15.72
CA PHE A 742 14.94 3.56 -16.53
C PHE A 742 13.98 3.60 -17.71
N PHE A 743 13.58 2.45 -18.26
CA PHE A 743 12.70 2.41 -19.42
C PHE A 743 11.23 2.66 -19.08
N ILE A 744 10.79 2.37 -17.84
CA ILE A 744 9.43 2.68 -17.40
C ILE A 744 9.14 4.20 -17.44
N PRO A 745 9.92 5.10 -16.81
CA PRO A 745 9.72 6.55 -16.96
C PRO A 745 9.97 7.03 -18.40
N THR A 746 10.90 6.41 -19.13
CA THR A 746 11.18 6.75 -20.54
C THR A 746 9.95 6.52 -21.42
N TRP A 747 9.19 5.45 -21.19
CA TRP A 747 7.92 5.22 -21.87
C TRP A 747 6.97 6.39 -21.68
N ILE A 748 6.81 6.86 -20.43
CA ILE A 748 5.94 8.00 -20.09
C ILE A 748 6.42 9.28 -20.79
N PHE A 749 7.73 9.56 -20.79
CA PHE A 749 8.28 10.74 -21.45
C PHE A 749 8.05 10.71 -22.96
N LEU A 750 8.30 9.58 -23.61
CA LEU A 750 8.11 9.44 -25.05
C LEU A 750 6.63 9.45 -25.44
N ALA A 751 5.76 8.80 -24.67
CA ALA A 751 4.33 8.83 -24.88
C ALA A 751 3.77 10.27 -24.77
N ALA A 752 4.16 11.00 -23.72
CA ALA A 752 3.79 12.40 -23.55
C ALA A 752 4.36 13.29 -24.67
N ALA A 753 5.62 13.08 -25.07
CA ALA A 753 6.24 13.80 -26.19
C ALA A 753 5.47 13.59 -27.51
N ALA A 754 5.15 12.34 -27.85
CA ALA A 754 4.41 11.99 -29.05
C ALA A 754 2.99 12.60 -29.04
N LEU A 755 2.27 12.50 -27.92
CA LEU A 755 0.88 12.96 -27.82
C LEU A 755 0.75 14.48 -27.74
N LEU A 756 1.68 15.18 -27.07
CA LEU A 756 1.68 16.66 -27.01
C LEU A 756 2.04 17.29 -28.37
N THR A 757 2.81 16.58 -29.20
CA THR A 757 3.23 17.06 -30.53
C THR A 757 2.22 16.70 -31.64
N LEU A 758 1.35 15.72 -31.38
CA LEU A 758 0.38 15.18 -32.35
C LEU A 758 -0.58 16.23 -32.95
N PRO A 759 -1.21 17.16 -32.18
CA PRO A 759 -2.08 18.19 -32.77
C PRO A 759 -1.33 19.13 -33.72
N GLY A 760 -0.09 19.47 -33.36
CA GLY A 760 0.83 20.25 -34.20
C GLY A 760 1.16 19.52 -35.49
N LEU A 761 1.48 18.23 -35.38
CA LEU A 761 1.74 17.34 -36.51
C LEU A 761 0.54 17.25 -37.47
N ILE A 762 -0.69 17.03 -36.96
CA ILE A 762 -1.91 16.99 -37.79
C ILE A 762 -2.11 18.32 -38.52
N THR A 763 -1.87 19.44 -37.85
CA THR A 763 -1.99 20.78 -38.44
C THR A 763 -0.90 21.03 -39.50
N ALA A 764 0.34 20.65 -39.22
CA ALA A 764 1.46 20.78 -40.14
C ALA A 764 1.25 19.93 -41.40
N LEU A 765 0.83 18.67 -41.24
CA LEU A 765 0.43 17.81 -42.34
C LEU A 765 -0.64 18.52 -43.18
N ARG A 766 -1.72 19.04 -42.57
CA ARG A 766 -2.80 19.83 -43.20
C ARG A 766 -2.39 21.16 -43.82
N ALA A 767 -1.21 21.69 -43.53
CA ALA A 767 -0.67 22.87 -44.23
C ALA A 767 0.18 22.43 -45.44
N HIS A 768 1.08 21.46 -45.24
CA HIS A 768 2.12 21.11 -46.21
C HIS A 768 1.61 20.59 -47.56
N SER A 769 0.59 19.74 -47.56
CA SER A 769 0.03 19.25 -48.84
C SER A 769 -0.81 20.27 -49.61
N ALA A 770 -1.14 21.42 -49.04
CA ALA A 770 -1.82 22.51 -49.72
C ALA A 770 -0.74 23.30 -50.46
N THR A 771 0.44 23.46 -49.85
CA THR A 771 1.62 24.04 -50.49
C THR A 771 2.21 23.16 -51.59
N LEU A 772 2.19 21.83 -51.44
CA LEU A 772 2.80 20.90 -52.41
C LEU A 772 1.84 20.36 -53.49
N GLY A 773 0.53 20.66 -53.43
CA GLY A 773 -0.48 20.14 -54.37
C GLY A 773 -0.69 18.60 -54.34
N LEU A 774 0.07 17.87 -53.52
CA LEU A 774 0.09 16.41 -53.49
C LEU A 774 -0.61 15.89 -52.23
N LYS A 775 -1.76 15.20 -52.36
CA LYS A 775 -2.44 14.55 -51.21
C LYS A 775 -1.63 13.38 -50.59
N VAL A 776 -0.66 12.82 -51.31
CA VAL A 776 0.05 11.57 -50.99
C VAL A 776 0.83 11.61 -49.67
N PRO A 777 1.75 12.57 -49.38
CA PRO A 777 2.49 12.59 -48.10
C PRO A 777 1.60 12.85 -46.88
N ARG A 778 0.47 13.56 -47.03
CA ARG A 778 -0.54 13.73 -45.97
C ARG A 778 -1.19 12.40 -45.61
N VAL A 779 -1.68 11.70 -46.62
CA VAL A 779 -2.36 10.41 -46.47
C VAL A 779 -1.38 9.40 -45.88
N ALA A 780 -0.15 9.32 -46.39
CA ALA A 780 0.87 8.40 -45.88
C ALA A 780 1.21 8.63 -44.40
N GLY A 781 1.42 9.88 -43.96
CA GLY A 781 1.72 10.19 -42.56
C GLY A 781 0.56 9.88 -41.61
N LEU A 782 -0.67 10.24 -41.98
CA LEU A 782 -1.87 9.92 -41.19
C LEU A 782 -2.15 8.42 -41.16
N CYS A 783 -1.97 7.71 -42.29
CA CYS A 783 -2.09 6.26 -42.36
C CYS A 783 -1.05 5.57 -41.49
N LEU A 784 0.21 6.05 -41.45
CA LEU A 784 1.26 5.49 -40.60
C LEU A 784 0.91 5.63 -39.11
N ILE A 785 0.51 6.83 -38.67
CA ILE A 785 0.12 7.05 -37.26
C ILE A 785 -1.10 6.20 -36.91
N SER A 786 -2.11 6.17 -37.79
CA SER A 786 -3.31 5.35 -37.57
C SER A 786 -2.97 3.87 -37.50
N ALA A 787 -2.09 3.38 -38.37
CA ALA A 787 -1.61 2.00 -38.35
C ALA A 787 -0.87 1.68 -37.05
N LEU A 788 0.03 2.55 -36.58
CA LEU A 788 0.73 2.37 -35.31
C LEU A 788 -0.24 2.30 -34.12
N LEU A 789 -1.22 3.21 -34.06
CA LEU A 789 -2.25 3.21 -33.01
C LEU A 789 -3.14 1.98 -33.07
N LEU A 790 -3.51 1.52 -34.27
CA LEU A 790 -4.29 0.29 -34.46
C LEU A 790 -3.49 -0.95 -34.05
N ILE A 791 -2.20 -1.01 -34.40
CA ILE A 791 -1.29 -2.11 -34.03
C ILE A 791 -1.14 -2.19 -32.51
N ALA A 792 -0.81 -1.07 -31.88
CA ALA A 792 -0.66 -1.00 -30.43
C ALA A 792 -1.98 -1.25 -29.70
N GLY A 793 -3.10 -0.72 -30.20
CA GLY A 793 -4.43 -0.98 -29.64
C GLY A 793 -4.83 -2.45 -29.76
N SER A 794 -4.49 -3.12 -30.87
CA SER A 794 -4.72 -4.55 -31.03
C SER A 794 -3.87 -5.36 -30.04
N GLY A 795 -2.60 -4.99 -29.83
CA GLY A 795 -1.75 -5.60 -28.81
C GLY A 795 -2.30 -5.43 -27.40
N SER A 796 -2.85 -4.26 -27.06
CA SER A 796 -3.54 -4.02 -25.79
C SER A 796 -4.75 -4.93 -25.60
N LEU A 797 -5.57 -5.11 -26.64
CA LEU A 797 -6.72 -6.02 -26.61
C LEU A 797 -6.28 -7.48 -26.44
N ILE A 798 -5.18 -7.90 -27.09
CA ILE A 798 -4.60 -9.24 -26.91
C ILE A 798 -4.17 -9.43 -25.46
N ASN A 799 -3.45 -8.48 -24.86
CA ASN A 799 -3.03 -8.56 -23.46
C ASN A 799 -4.22 -8.64 -22.50
N LEU A 800 -5.24 -7.80 -22.71
CA LEU A 800 -6.47 -7.82 -21.90
C LEU A 800 -7.20 -9.15 -22.04
N TYR A 801 -7.33 -9.66 -23.27
CA TYR A 801 -7.95 -10.96 -23.53
C TYR A 801 -7.19 -12.10 -22.85
N VAL A 802 -5.87 -12.15 -23.01
CA VAL A 802 -5.01 -13.15 -22.38
C VAL A 802 -5.15 -13.09 -20.88
N MET A 803 -5.03 -11.92 -20.27
CA MET A 803 -5.02 -11.79 -18.82
C MET A 803 -6.41 -11.99 -18.20
N MET A 804 -7.49 -11.51 -18.81
CA MET A 804 -8.84 -11.78 -18.28
C MET A 804 -9.28 -13.24 -18.48
N GLY A 805 -8.76 -13.93 -19.49
CA GLY A 805 -9.05 -15.34 -19.77
C GLY A 805 -8.10 -16.33 -19.07
N PHE A 806 -6.94 -15.88 -18.58
CA PHE A 806 -5.93 -16.76 -18.01
C PHE A 806 -6.31 -17.20 -16.60
N ASN A 807 -6.33 -18.52 -16.38
CA ASN A 807 -6.65 -19.12 -15.09
C ASN A 807 -5.46 -19.91 -14.55
N ARG A 808 -4.68 -19.29 -13.65
CA ARG A 808 -3.45 -19.89 -13.13
C ARG A 808 -3.67 -20.85 -11.97
N VAL A 809 -4.62 -20.51 -11.10
CA VAL A 809 -5.01 -21.30 -9.92
C VAL A 809 -6.54 -21.35 -9.84
N PRO A 810 -7.14 -22.44 -9.32
CA PRO A 810 -8.57 -22.50 -9.10
C PRO A 810 -8.99 -21.46 -8.06
N GLY A 811 -10.12 -20.80 -8.28
CA GLY A 811 -10.64 -19.78 -7.38
C GLY A 811 -11.86 -19.07 -7.96
N PRO A 812 -12.62 -18.34 -7.13
CA PRO A 812 -13.81 -17.62 -7.58
C PRO A 812 -13.43 -16.48 -8.52
N LYS A 813 -14.08 -16.42 -9.69
CA LYS A 813 -13.93 -15.38 -10.71
C LYS A 813 -15.30 -15.06 -11.33
N PRO A 814 -15.74 -13.79 -11.40
CA PRO A 814 -15.06 -12.60 -10.89
C PRO A 814 -15.10 -12.52 -9.35
N ALA A 815 -14.01 -12.06 -8.73
CA ALA A 815 -13.93 -11.78 -7.29
C ALA A 815 -12.88 -10.70 -7.00
N LEU A 816 -12.86 -10.12 -5.80
CA LEU A 816 -11.82 -9.15 -5.39
C LEU A 816 -10.92 -9.64 -4.27
N ASP A 817 -11.31 -10.69 -3.54
CA ASP A 817 -10.45 -11.26 -2.50
C ASP A 817 -9.34 -12.10 -3.14
N GLY A 818 -8.13 -11.55 -3.14
CA GLY A 818 -6.96 -12.21 -3.69
C GLY A 818 -6.42 -13.40 -2.91
N GLN A 819 -6.99 -13.73 -1.74
CA GLN A 819 -6.66 -14.95 -0.99
C GLN A 819 -7.69 -16.07 -1.18
N ALA A 820 -8.84 -15.78 -1.81
CA ALA A 820 -9.93 -16.74 -1.94
C ALA A 820 -9.55 -18.04 -2.70
N PHE A 821 -8.51 -17.98 -3.54
CA PHE A 821 -7.98 -19.17 -4.23
C PHE A 821 -7.41 -20.23 -3.27
N LEU A 822 -6.92 -19.82 -2.09
CA LEU A 822 -6.41 -20.75 -1.07
C LEU A 822 -7.52 -21.62 -0.49
N GLY A 823 -8.70 -21.05 -0.26
CA GLY A 823 -9.87 -21.78 0.23
C GLY A 823 -10.50 -22.67 -0.84
N ALA A 824 -10.30 -22.36 -2.12
CA ALA A 824 -10.79 -23.15 -3.25
C ALA A 824 -9.93 -24.40 -3.53
N ASP A 825 -8.68 -24.43 -3.05
CA ASP A 825 -7.79 -25.59 -3.12
C ASP A 825 -7.97 -26.45 -1.86
N PRO A 826 -8.54 -27.67 -1.96
CA PRO A 826 -8.75 -28.54 -0.81
C PRO A 826 -7.47 -28.85 -0.02
N LYS A 827 -6.30 -28.83 -0.67
CA LYS A 827 -5.01 -29.07 -0.01
C LYS A 827 -4.56 -27.91 0.87
N LYS A 828 -5.11 -26.70 0.65
CA LYS A 828 -4.73 -25.47 1.36
C LYS A 828 -5.84 -24.95 2.27
N ALA A 829 -6.99 -25.61 2.31
CA ALA A 829 -8.15 -25.16 3.08
C ALA A 829 -7.84 -25.01 4.58
N ASP A 830 -7.10 -25.95 5.17
CA ASP A 830 -6.73 -25.89 6.59
C ASP A 830 -5.68 -24.82 6.90
N GLU A 831 -4.67 -24.68 6.03
CA GLU A 831 -3.69 -23.59 6.11
C GLU A 831 -4.36 -22.22 5.93
N TYR A 832 -5.33 -22.11 5.02
CA TYR A 832 -6.08 -20.88 4.78
C TYR A 832 -6.85 -20.43 6.03
N LYS A 833 -7.52 -21.36 6.74
CA LYS A 833 -8.17 -21.05 8.02
C LYS A 833 -7.14 -20.57 9.05
N GLY A 834 -5.96 -21.18 9.10
CA GLY A 834 -4.87 -20.75 9.97
C GLY A 834 -4.33 -19.35 9.64
N ILE A 835 -4.18 -19.03 8.36
CA ILE A 835 -3.81 -17.69 7.88
C ILE A 835 -4.85 -16.66 8.29
N GLN A 836 -6.14 -16.95 8.10
CA GLN A 836 -7.23 -16.08 8.53
C GLN A 836 -7.23 -15.89 10.05
N TRP A 837 -7.00 -16.97 10.79
CA TRP A 837 -6.90 -16.93 12.26
C TRP A 837 -5.76 -16.02 12.72
N LEU A 838 -4.54 -16.17 12.16
CA LEU A 838 -3.39 -15.30 12.45
C LEU A 838 -3.64 -13.84 12.07
N ALA A 839 -4.30 -13.60 10.94
CA ALA A 839 -4.65 -12.26 10.49
C ALA A 839 -5.57 -11.53 11.49
N GLN A 840 -6.46 -12.27 12.13
CA GLN A 840 -7.50 -11.76 13.02
C GLN A 840 -7.09 -11.75 14.50
N HIS A 841 -6.35 -12.74 15.00
CA HIS A 841 -6.18 -12.95 16.45
C HIS A 841 -4.80 -12.58 16.99
N VAL A 842 -3.79 -12.47 16.12
CA VAL A 842 -2.43 -12.16 16.55
C VAL A 842 -2.19 -10.64 16.44
N PRO A 843 -2.08 -9.89 17.55
CA PRO A 843 -1.77 -8.46 17.51
C PRO A 843 -0.33 -8.17 17.12
N GLY A 844 -0.09 -6.96 16.62
CA GLY A 844 1.26 -6.45 16.39
C GLY A 844 2.06 -7.26 15.38
N LEU A 845 3.37 -7.36 15.65
CA LEU A 845 4.38 -7.95 14.78
C LEU A 845 5.28 -8.95 15.56
N PRO A 846 4.71 -10.05 16.10
CA PRO A 846 5.51 -11.07 16.76
C PRO A 846 6.41 -11.80 15.74
N THR A 847 7.53 -12.36 16.21
CA THR A 847 8.40 -13.17 15.33
C THR A 847 7.87 -14.60 15.21
N MET A 848 7.90 -15.14 14.00
CA MET A 848 7.39 -16.47 13.65
C MET A 848 8.48 -17.40 13.10
N PHE A 849 8.36 -18.70 13.41
CA PHE A 849 8.99 -19.78 12.66
C PHE A 849 8.02 -20.37 11.65
N GLU A 850 8.49 -20.49 10.41
CA GLU A 850 7.89 -21.31 9.35
C GLU A 850 8.99 -21.93 8.48
N ALA A 851 8.63 -22.86 7.61
CA ALA A 851 9.56 -23.53 6.72
C ALA A 851 10.31 -22.55 5.81
N GLN A 852 11.63 -22.71 5.79
CA GLN A 852 12.57 -21.93 4.98
C GLN A 852 13.07 -22.77 3.79
N GLY A 853 13.08 -22.15 2.61
CA GLY A 853 13.62 -22.76 1.38
C GLY A 853 13.75 -21.75 0.24
N ASP A 854 13.80 -22.23 -0.99
CA ASP A 854 14.01 -21.39 -2.18
C ASP A 854 12.84 -20.44 -2.43
N GLY A 855 13.17 -19.25 -2.97
CA GLY A 855 12.17 -18.30 -3.45
C GLY A 855 11.30 -18.88 -4.57
N TYR A 856 10.09 -18.33 -4.71
CA TYR A 856 9.11 -18.75 -5.73
C TYR A 856 8.61 -20.21 -5.63
N ARG A 857 8.83 -20.86 -4.48
CA ARG A 857 8.26 -22.17 -4.11
C ARG A 857 7.29 -22.03 -2.94
N GLU A 858 6.86 -23.15 -2.34
CA GLU A 858 5.86 -23.21 -1.26
C GLU A 858 6.36 -22.71 0.11
N PHE A 859 7.59 -22.20 0.19
CA PHE A 859 8.18 -21.69 1.43
C PHE A 859 7.76 -20.25 1.72
N SER A 860 7.81 -19.88 3.01
CA SER A 860 7.47 -18.52 3.48
C SER A 860 6.04 -18.07 3.17
N ARG A 861 5.11 -19.02 3.02
CA ARG A 861 3.72 -18.73 2.63
C ARG A 861 2.88 -18.06 3.72
N ILE A 862 3.20 -18.27 5.00
CA ILE A 862 2.42 -17.66 6.07
C ILE A 862 2.77 -16.17 6.22
N VAL A 863 4.05 -15.81 6.14
CA VAL A 863 4.45 -14.39 6.16
C VAL A 863 3.86 -13.63 4.98
N MET A 864 3.84 -14.23 3.77
CA MET A 864 3.24 -13.64 2.56
C MET A 864 1.80 -13.17 2.77
N HIS A 865 1.00 -13.94 3.51
CA HIS A 865 -0.42 -13.67 3.68
C HIS A 865 -0.79 -12.92 4.97
N THR A 866 0.11 -12.89 5.96
CA THR A 866 -0.19 -12.32 7.28
C THR A 866 0.64 -11.07 7.60
N GLY A 867 1.79 -10.89 6.96
CA GLY A 867 2.77 -9.85 7.27
C GLY A 867 3.43 -10.01 8.65
N ILE A 868 3.28 -11.16 9.31
CA ILE A 868 3.93 -11.47 10.59
C ILE A 868 5.40 -11.82 10.31
N PRO A 869 6.38 -11.10 10.90
CA PRO A 869 7.79 -11.30 10.59
C PRO A 869 8.26 -12.73 10.83
N VAL A 870 8.97 -13.30 9.86
CA VAL A 870 9.60 -14.62 9.96
C VAL A 870 11.09 -14.50 10.30
N VAL A 871 11.64 -15.47 11.03
CA VAL A 871 13.10 -15.52 11.31
C VAL A 871 13.94 -15.40 10.04
N LEU A 872 13.55 -16.13 8.99
CA LEU A 872 14.11 -16.00 7.66
C LEU A 872 13.12 -16.53 6.61
N GLY A 873 12.84 -15.72 5.58
CA GLY A 873 12.14 -16.18 4.38
C GLY A 873 13.06 -16.24 3.16
N TRP A 874 12.68 -15.58 2.06
CA TRP A 874 13.46 -15.54 0.82
C TRP A 874 14.79 -14.81 1.00
N GLN A 875 15.84 -15.61 1.14
CA GLN A 875 17.20 -15.17 1.45
C GLN A 875 17.74 -14.09 0.49
N TYR A 876 17.62 -14.30 -0.83
CA TYR A 876 18.11 -13.34 -1.83
C TYR A 876 17.45 -11.97 -1.71
N HIS A 877 16.15 -11.94 -1.41
CA HIS A 877 15.42 -10.69 -1.27
C HIS A 877 15.75 -9.99 0.06
N ALA A 878 15.97 -10.75 1.15
CA ALA A 878 16.42 -10.18 2.42
C ALA A 878 17.82 -9.55 2.29
N SER A 879 18.73 -10.14 1.50
CA SER A 879 20.07 -9.56 1.27
C SER A 879 20.01 -8.28 0.44
N GLN A 880 19.16 -8.21 -0.59
CA GLN A 880 18.90 -6.99 -1.37
C GLN A 880 18.37 -5.82 -0.52
N ARG A 881 17.82 -6.11 0.67
CA ARG A 881 17.28 -5.11 1.61
C ARG A 881 18.22 -4.79 2.77
N GLY A 882 19.51 -5.16 2.64
CA GLY A 882 20.57 -4.77 3.57
C GLY A 882 20.93 -5.82 4.63
N SER A 883 20.29 -7.00 4.64
CA SER A 883 20.70 -8.06 5.56
C SER A 883 22.03 -8.69 5.12
N SER A 884 23.00 -8.80 6.04
CA SER A 884 24.30 -9.40 5.73
C SER A 884 24.18 -10.89 5.39
N ASN A 885 24.92 -11.35 4.38
CA ASN A 885 24.88 -12.76 3.97
C ASN A 885 25.27 -13.72 5.10
N GLY A 886 26.24 -13.33 5.94
CA GLY A 886 26.64 -14.14 7.10
C GLY A 886 25.52 -14.29 8.14
N ASP A 887 24.74 -13.24 8.37
CA ASP A 887 23.57 -13.33 9.24
C ASP A 887 22.46 -14.22 8.67
N LEU A 888 22.19 -14.08 7.36
CA LEU A 888 21.18 -14.86 6.67
C LEU A 888 21.51 -16.37 6.67
N GLU A 889 22.77 -16.75 6.45
CA GLU A 889 23.19 -18.15 6.53
C GLU A 889 23.07 -18.72 7.96
N ARG A 890 23.38 -17.93 8.99
CA ARG A 890 23.16 -18.34 10.39
C ARG A 890 21.68 -18.56 10.69
N ARG A 891 20.80 -17.63 10.28
CA ARG A 891 19.34 -17.77 10.45
C ARG A 891 18.80 -19.02 9.74
N LYS A 892 19.30 -19.30 8.54
CA LYS A 892 18.95 -20.51 7.79
C LYS A 892 19.34 -21.78 8.54
N ALA A 893 20.56 -21.82 9.08
CA ALA A 893 21.02 -22.94 9.90
C ALA A 893 20.19 -23.09 11.19
N ASP A 894 19.84 -21.98 11.84
CA ASP A 894 19.02 -21.97 13.06
C ASP A 894 17.60 -22.46 12.80
N VAL A 895 16.92 -22.01 11.74
CA VAL A 895 15.58 -22.51 11.37
C VAL A 895 15.63 -24.02 11.11
N LYS A 896 16.63 -24.48 10.35
CA LYS A 896 16.82 -25.91 10.08
C LYS A 896 17.04 -26.69 11.37
N THR A 897 17.84 -26.17 12.29
CA THR A 897 18.16 -26.82 13.58
C THR A 897 16.94 -26.84 14.49
N PHE A 898 16.22 -25.71 14.58
CA PHE A 898 15.01 -25.55 15.36
C PHE A 898 13.95 -26.59 15.01
N TYR A 899 13.69 -26.83 13.72
CA TYR A 899 12.71 -27.84 13.32
C TYR A 899 13.22 -29.29 13.46
N ASN A 900 14.49 -29.57 13.19
CA ASN A 900 15.03 -30.95 13.19
C ASN A 900 15.46 -31.48 14.57
N THR A 901 15.78 -30.62 15.54
CA THR A 901 16.26 -31.07 16.86
C THR A 901 15.13 -31.65 17.71
N GLY A 902 15.37 -32.82 18.33
CA GLY A 902 14.55 -33.35 19.42
C GLY A 902 14.92 -32.76 20.79
N ASN A 903 16.05 -32.03 20.90
CA ASN A 903 16.44 -31.37 22.14
C ASN A 903 15.66 -30.07 22.34
N VAL A 904 14.69 -30.12 23.25
CA VAL A 904 13.79 -29.01 23.60
C VAL A 904 14.55 -27.77 24.10
N ASN A 905 15.64 -27.94 24.84
CA ASN A 905 16.40 -26.80 25.38
C ASN A 905 17.10 -26.03 24.26
N LEU A 906 17.68 -26.73 23.28
CA LEU A 906 18.29 -26.12 22.10
C LEU A 906 17.23 -25.39 21.25
N ALA A 907 16.04 -25.99 21.09
CA ALA A 907 14.94 -25.32 20.38
C ALA A 907 14.49 -24.03 21.10
N LEU A 908 14.41 -24.04 22.43
CA LEU A 908 14.09 -22.86 23.23
C LEU A 908 15.18 -21.79 23.17
N GLU A 909 16.46 -22.17 23.17
CA GLU A 909 17.58 -21.23 23.01
C GLU A 909 17.48 -20.48 21.67
N ILE A 910 17.23 -21.22 20.58
CA ILE A 910 17.02 -20.63 19.25
C ILE A 910 15.76 -19.75 19.23
N ALA A 911 14.66 -20.19 19.85
CA ALA A 911 13.44 -19.39 19.93
C ALA A 911 13.65 -18.07 20.69
N ARG A 912 14.41 -18.09 21.79
CA ARG A 912 14.79 -16.90 22.56
C ARG A 912 15.66 -15.95 21.76
N LYS A 913 16.65 -16.46 21.03
CA LYS A 913 17.55 -15.66 20.18
C LYS A 913 16.80 -14.72 19.24
N TYR A 914 15.68 -15.18 18.68
CA TYR A 914 14.84 -14.38 17.78
C TYR A 914 13.59 -13.79 18.46
N ALA A 915 13.38 -14.10 19.74
CA ALA A 915 12.14 -13.89 20.49
C ALA A 915 10.90 -14.34 19.68
N ALA A 916 10.97 -15.55 19.14
CA ALA A 916 9.89 -16.14 18.37
C ALA A 916 8.75 -16.55 19.29
N GLN A 917 7.55 -16.09 18.97
CA GLN A 917 6.33 -16.33 19.74
C GLN A 917 5.34 -17.22 19.01
N VAL A 918 5.47 -17.36 17.69
CA VAL A 918 4.57 -18.14 16.84
C VAL A 918 5.37 -19.19 16.09
N ILE A 919 4.87 -20.42 16.05
CA ILE A 919 5.47 -21.54 15.32
C ILE A 919 4.42 -22.18 14.44
N VAL A 920 4.72 -22.32 13.15
CA VAL A 920 3.85 -22.99 12.19
C VAL A 920 4.34 -24.41 11.96
N VAL A 921 3.42 -25.38 11.94
CA VAL A 921 3.66 -26.76 11.52
C VAL A 921 2.53 -27.20 10.60
N GLY A 922 2.79 -27.20 9.29
CA GLY A 922 1.90 -27.69 8.25
C GLY A 922 2.59 -28.72 7.35
N ASP A 923 2.04 -28.90 6.15
CA ASP A 923 2.53 -29.91 5.20
C ASP A 923 3.94 -29.58 4.68
N VAL A 924 4.24 -28.29 4.49
CA VAL A 924 5.57 -27.83 4.05
C VAL A 924 6.62 -28.15 5.13
N GLU A 925 6.32 -27.88 6.41
CA GLU A 925 7.24 -28.22 7.50
C GLU A 925 7.43 -29.74 7.63
N ARG A 926 6.35 -30.53 7.55
CA ARG A 926 6.41 -32.00 7.61
C ARG A 926 7.16 -32.63 6.45
N ALA A 927 7.06 -32.05 5.25
CA ALA A 927 7.80 -32.51 4.08
C ALA A 927 9.29 -32.13 4.13
N THR A 928 9.65 -31.08 4.88
CA THR A 928 11.01 -30.51 4.86
C THR A 928 11.87 -30.97 6.04
N TYR A 929 11.27 -31.23 7.21
CA TYR A 929 11.99 -31.47 8.47
C TYR A 929 11.69 -32.85 9.07
N SER A 930 12.56 -33.32 9.97
CA SER A 930 12.45 -34.65 10.58
C SER A 930 11.22 -34.80 11.49
N ALA A 931 10.53 -35.95 11.38
CA ALA A 931 9.40 -36.27 12.27
C ALA A 931 9.81 -36.31 13.75
N GLU A 932 11.04 -36.76 14.05
CA GLU A 932 11.60 -36.74 15.40
C GLU A 932 11.70 -35.31 15.97
N GLY A 933 12.15 -34.35 15.16
CA GLY A 933 12.22 -32.96 15.58
C GLY A 933 10.85 -32.33 15.77
N LEU A 934 9.86 -32.64 14.92
CA LEU A 934 8.52 -32.07 15.01
C LEU A 934 7.72 -32.57 16.22
N ARG A 935 7.96 -33.81 16.66
CA ARG A 935 7.28 -34.42 17.83
C ARG A 935 7.39 -33.59 19.10
N LYS A 936 8.48 -32.82 19.27
CA LYS A 936 8.68 -32.00 20.47
C LYS A 936 7.55 -31.00 20.74
N PHE A 937 6.89 -30.50 19.69
CA PHE A 937 5.81 -29.52 19.84
C PHE A 937 4.55 -30.16 20.41
N GLU A 938 4.29 -31.43 20.08
CA GLU A 938 3.17 -32.19 20.61
C GLU A 938 3.47 -32.75 22.01
N GLU A 939 4.68 -33.28 22.21
CA GLU A 939 5.11 -33.88 23.48
C GLU A 939 5.30 -32.84 24.60
N ARG A 940 5.66 -31.60 24.26
CA ARG A 940 5.90 -30.50 25.21
C ARG A 940 4.89 -29.37 25.05
N SER A 941 3.61 -29.72 25.05
CA SER A 941 2.50 -28.75 25.04
C SER A 941 2.50 -27.79 26.24
N ASP A 942 3.22 -28.11 27.31
CA ASP A 942 3.49 -27.23 28.45
C ASP A 942 4.38 -26.03 28.08
N LEU A 943 5.25 -26.18 27.08
CA LEU A 943 6.16 -25.14 26.58
C LEU A 943 5.69 -24.56 25.24
N PHE A 944 5.11 -25.40 24.39
CA PHE A 944 4.61 -25.06 23.06
C PHE A 944 3.09 -25.33 22.98
N PRO A 945 2.25 -24.58 23.70
CA PRO A 945 0.80 -24.81 23.62
C PRO A 945 0.28 -24.50 22.21
N PRO A 946 -0.64 -25.32 21.67
CA PRO A 946 -1.27 -25.04 20.38
C PRO A 946 -2.20 -23.82 20.51
N LEU A 947 -2.08 -22.89 19.57
CA LEU A 947 -2.96 -21.73 19.40
C LEU A 947 -4.12 -22.02 18.43
N PHE A 948 -3.86 -22.83 17.39
CA PHE A 948 -4.83 -23.15 16.36
C PHE A 948 -4.57 -24.54 15.78
N VAL A 949 -5.64 -25.28 15.52
CA VAL A 949 -5.60 -26.61 14.91
C VAL A 949 -6.72 -26.70 13.87
N SER A 950 -6.36 -27.09 12.64
CA SER A 950 -7.32 -27.47 11.60
C SER A 950 -6.71 -28.60 10.78
N GLY A 951 -7.33 -29.78 10.82
CA GLY A 951 -6.73 -30.99 10.24
C GLY A 951 -5.32 -31.21 10.77
N ASP A 952 -4.35 -31.38 9.86
CA ASP A 952 -2.95 -31.52 10.21
C ASP A 952 -2.22 -30.17 10.36
N PHE A 953 -2.83 -29.03 10.00
CA PHE A 953 -2.20 -27.71 10.15
C PHE A 953 -2.32 -27.22 11.60
N LYS A 954 -1.17 -26.94 12.23
CA LYS A 954 -1.10 -26.50 13.63
C LYS A 954 -0.26 -25.24 13.77
N ILE A 955 -0.74 -24.31 14.59
CA ILE A 955 0.02 -23.14 15.04
C ILE A 955 0.24 -23.29 16.53
N TYR A 956 1.48 -23.12 16.98
CA TYR A 956 1.87 -23.14 18.38
C TYR A 956 2.36 -21.77 18.81
N THR A 957 2.36 -21.52 20.11
CA THR A 957 3.07 -20.38 20.71
C THR A 957 4.18 -20.84 21.63
N VAL A 958 5.19 -20.00 21.84
CA VAL A 958 6.23 -20.24 22.85
C VAL A 958 5.80 -19.52 24.13
N ARG A 959 5.66 -20.26 25.23
CA ARG A 959 5.22 -19.69 26.52
C ARG A 959 6.20 -18.61 27.00
N ASP A 960 5.69 -17.45 27.42
CA ASP A 960 6.53 -16.31 27.86
C ASP A 960 7.51 -16.67 28.97
N SER A 961 7.11 -17.52 29.92
CA SER A 961 7.99 -18.02 30.99
C SER A 961 9.20 -18.80 30.46
N ALA A 962 9.03 -19.45 29.30
CA ALA A 962 10.11 -20.17 28.63
C ALA A 962 11.02 -19.21 27.84
N LEU A 963 10.55 -18.02 27.46
CA LEU A 963 11.36 -16.97 26.83
C LEU A 963 12.14 -16.12 27.87
N SER A 964 11.59 -15.94 29.08
CA SER A 964 12.16 -15.08 30.13
C SER A 964 13.15 -15.77 31.09
N ALA A 965 13.35 -17.08 30.99
CA ALA A 965 14.22 -17.84 31.89
C ALA A 965 15.72 -17.62 31.59
N LEU A 966 16.22 -16.43 31.92
CA LEU A 966 17.61 -16.17 32.31
C LEU A 966 17.60 -15.53 33.70
N SER A 967 17.89 -16.36 34.70
CA SER A 967 18.28 -15.90 36.03
C SER A 967 19.62 -15.18 35.93
N ARG A 968 19.62 -13.86 36.17
CA ARG A 968 20.59 -13.02 36.91
C ARG A 968 22.12 -13.24 36.84
N THR A 969 22.70 -14.14 36.05
CA THR A 969 24.13 -14.45 36.14
C THR A 969 24.95 -14.06 34.89
N GLU A 970 24.33 -13.53 33.84
CA GLU A 970 25.03 -13.14 32.59
C GLU A 970 24.63 -11.75 32.08
N MET A 971 24.49 -10.77 33.00
CA MET A 971 24.44 -9.34 32.66
C MET A 971 25.48 -8.55 33.46
N THR A 972 26.71 -9.06 33.50
CA THR A 972 27.94 -8.30 33.75
C THR A 972 29.06 -8.95 32.95
N GLY A 973 29.31 -8.45 31.75
CA GLY A 973 30.37 -8.88 30.84
C GLY A 973 30.49 -7.90 29.69
#